data_AF-A0A2K5QGM0-F1
#
_entry.id   AF-A0A2K5QGM0-F1
#
_cell.length_a   1.000
_cell.length_b   1.000
_cell.length_c   1.000
_cell.angle_alpha   90.00
_cell.angle_beta   90.00
_cell.angle_gamma   90.00
#
_symmetry.space_group_name_H-M   'P 1'
#
loop_
_entity.id
_entity.type
_entity.pdbx_description
1 polymer ?
#
loop_
_entity_poly.entity_id
_entity_poly.type
_entity_poly.pdbx_seq_one_letter_code
_entity_poly.pdbx_strand_id
1 'polypeptide(L)'
;MAAHGKLRRERGLQAEYETQVKEMRWQLSEQLRCLELQGELRRELLQELAEFMRRRAEVELEYSRGLEKLAERFSSRGGRLGSSREHQSFRKEPCLLSPLHCWAVLLQHTRQQSRESAALSEVLAGPLAQRLSHISEDVGRLVKKSRDLEQQLQDELLEVVSELQTAKKTYQVYHTESVNAEAKLREAERQEEKRAGRSAPTATAAATEAGPLRKTSLKKSGRLVEKPQPPQRPMTASSYTPVCWLQRQAKFMEHKLKCTKARNEYLLSLASVNAAVRNYYLRDVLDLMDCCDTGFHLALGQVLRSYMAAESRAQASQVQGLGSLEEAVESLDPPGDKAKVLEVHAIAFCPPLRFDYQPHDGDEVAELCIDMELRDEILPRAQNIQSRLDRQTIETEEVNKTLKATLQALLEVVALDDGDVLDSFQTNPSTESLKSTSSDSGSRQAGRRRGQQQETETFYITKLQEYLSGRSILAKLQAKHEKLQEALQRGDKEEREMSWTQYTQRKFQKSHHPRPSSQYNQRLFGGDMEKFIQSSGQSVPLVVESCIRFINLNGLQHEGIFRVSGPQLRVSEIRDAFERGEDPLVEGCSAHDLDLVAGVLKLYFRSLEPPLFPPDLFSELLASSELEATSARVEQVSRLLGRLPAPVLVVLRYLFTFLNHLAQYSDENMMDPYNLAVCFGPTLLPVPAGQDPVTLQGRVNQLVQTLITQPDRVFPPLTELPGPVYEKCMAPPSTRCLGDAPLESLGADNEPDLEAETLAQEDDLDGVVEAVACFAYTGRTAQELSFRRGDVLRLHERASSDWWWGEHEGARGLIPHKYITLPAGAEKQEVGAGVQTAGDSESSPEGLLASELVHRPEPCTSPEAVGPPGHRRHCLVPACLEQHVEVDKAVAQNMDSVFKELMGKASARQGLGPAPATSPSPGPRSPKAPVSSRLGRNKGFSRGPGAPASPSVSQPQGLDSTPKPH
;
A
#
# COMPACT_ATOMS: atom_id res chain seq x y z
N MET A 1 72.60 77.92 37.86
CA MET A 1 71.37 77.17 38.21
C MET A 1 70.16 77.58 37.37
N ALA A 2 69.41 78.64 37.69
CA ALA A 2 68.05 78.87 37.18
C ALA A 2 67.84 78.85 35.64
N ALA A 3 68.81 79.34 34.85
CA ALA A 3 68.70 79.40 33.39
C ALA A 3 68.54 78.01 32.73
N HIS A 4 69.29 77.00 33.18
CA HIS A 4 69.18 75.63 32.65
C HIS A 4 67.80 75.00 32.97
N GLY A 5 67.16 75.40 34.07
CA GLY A 5 65.83 74.90 34.44
C GLY A 5 64.73 75.33 33.47
N LYS A 6 64.78 76.56 32.95
CA LYS A 6 63.84 77.03 31.91
C LYS A 6 64.08 76.35 30.57
N LEU A 7 65.31 76.33 30.09
CA LEU A 7 65.72 75.65 28.86
C LEU A 7 65.34 74.15 28.85
N ARG A 8 65.36 73.48 30.00
CA ARG A 8 64.93 72.07 30.12
C ARG A 8 63.41 71.90 30.03
N ARG A 9 62.60 72.86 30.51
CA ARG A 9 61.14 72.86 30.36
C ARG A 9 60.69 73.22 28.94
N GLU A 10 61.33 74.20 28.32
CA GLU A 10 61.05 74.61 26.93
C GLU A 10 61.36 73.49 25.93
N ARG A 11 62.39 72.66 26.19
CA ARG A 11 62.67 71.44 25.42
C ARG A 11 61.64 70.32 25.65
N GLY A 12 61.08 70.19 26.87
CA GLY A 12 60.00 69.23 27.17
C GLY A 12 58.74 69.50 26.34
N LEU A 13 58.22 70.72 26.42
CA LEU A 13 57.06 71.21 25.65
C LEU A 13 57.24 71.21 24.12
N GLN A 14 58.45 70.93 23.64
CA GLN A 14 58.74 70.70 22.22
C GLN A 14 58.77 69.20 21.89
N ALA A 15 59.43 68.38 22.72
CA ALA A 15 59.44 66.92 22.57
C ALA A 15 58.03 66.30 22.72
N GLU A 16 57.20 66.83 23.62
CA GLU A 16 55.78 66.41 23.79
C GLU A 16 54.98 66.61 22.49
N TYR A 17 55.07 67.80 21.88
CA TYR A 17 54.41 68.10 20.61
C TYR A 17 54.98 67.27 19.44
N GLU A 18 56.29 67.06 19.39
CA GLU A 18 56.92 66.19 18.38
C GLU A 18 56.59 64.70 18.57
N THR A 19 56.18 64.30 19.78
CA THR A 19 55.64 62.96 20.05
C THR A 19 54.19 62.87 19.57
N GLN A 20 53.35 63.85 19.90
CA GLN A 20 51.96 63.92 19.43
C GLN A 20 51.84 63.89 17.89
N VAL A 21 52.71 64.61 17.17
CA VAL A 21 52.72 64.60 15.69
C VAL A 21 53.19 63.26 15.12
N LYS A 22 54.06 62.51 15.82
CA LYS A 22 54.44 61.14 15.42
C LYS A 22 53.33 60.14 15.67
N GLU A 23 52.67 60.22 16.82
CA GLU A 23 51.52 59.40 17.18
C GLU A 23 50.38 59.60 16.17
N MET A 24 50.06 60.85 15.83
CA MET A 24 49.08 61.17 14.79
C MET A 24 49.47 60.56 13.43
N ARG A 25 50.72 60.73 12.97
CA ARG A 25 51.20 60.13 11.70
C ARG A 25 51.09 58.60 11.68
N TRP A 26 51.35 57.95 12.80
CA TRP A 26 51.17 56.51 12.94
C TRP A 26 49.68 56.11 12.88
N GLN A 27 48.80 56.84 13.57
CA GLN A 27 47.34 56.62 13.50
C GLN A 27 46.81 56.77 12.07
N LEU A 28 47.22 57.81 11.34
CA LEU A 28 46.87 58.02 9.93
C LEU A 28 47.35 56.85 9.04
N SER A 29 48.59 56.36 9.25
CA SER A 29 49.13 55.21 8.51
C SER A 29 48.37 53.90 8.77
N GLU A 30 47.90 53.69 10.00
CA GLU A 30 47.13 52.49 10.36
C GLU A 30 45.66 52.59 9.89
N GLN A 31 45.08 53.79 9.78
CA GLN A 31 43.74 54.00 9.18
C GLN A 31 43.71 53.56 7.72
N LEU A 32 44.65 54.05 6.90
CA LEU A 32 44.76 53.69 5.48
C LEU A 32 44.90 52.17 5.30
N ARG A 33 45.72 51.53 6.15
CA ARG A 33 45.91 50.08 6.17
C ARG A 33 44.64 49.32 6.60
N CYS A 34 43.87 49.84 7.55
CA CYS A 34 42.58 49.27 7.94
C CYS A 34 41.58 49.32 6.77
N LEU A 35 41.58 50.40 5.97
CA LEU A 35 40.72 50.55 4.81
C LEU A 35 41.09 49.55 3.69
N GLU A 36 42.38 49.42 3.39
CA GLU A 36 42.92 48.41 2.47
C GLU A 36 42.51 46.99 2.90
N LEU A 37 42.72 46.63 4.17
CA LEU A 37 42.43 45.31 4.73
C LEU A 37 40.92 44.99 4.72
N GLN A 38 40.04 45.95 5.03
CA GLN A 38 38.59 45.74 4.89
C GLN A 38 38.20 45.47 3.43
N GLY A 39 38.83 46.15 2.48
CA GLY A 39 38.65 45.90 1.06
C GLY A 39 39.20 44.57 0.56
N GLU A 40 40.24 44.03 1.19
CA GLU A 40 40.76 42.68 0.95
C GLU A 40 39.79 41.61 1.48
N LEU A 41 39.46 41.64 2.77
CA LEU A 41 38.55 40.69 3.41
C LEU A 41 37.18 40.61 2.73
N ARG A 42 36.65 41.74 2.22
CA ARG A 42 35.39 41.77 1.45
C ARG A 42 35.50 41.07 0.09
N ARG A 43 36.65 41.20 -0.59
CA ARG A 43 36.90 40.54 -1.89
C ARG A 43 37.18 39.05 -1.71
N GLU A 44 37.90 38.66 -0.67
CA GLU A 44 38.11 37.26 -0.28
C GLU A 44 36.76 36.58 0.02
N LEU A 45 35.89 37.21 0.82
CA LEU A 45 34.54 36.70 1.08
C LEU A 45 33.71 36.53 -0.21
N LEU A 46 33.78 37.48 -1.14
CA LEU A 46 33.09 37.38 -2.43
C LEU A 46 33.67 36.26 -3.33
N GLN A 47 34.98 36.02 -3.26
CA GLN A 47 35.65 34.93 -3.96
C GLN A 47 35.26 33.56 -3.39
N GLU A 48 35.27 33.40 -2.06
CA GLU A 48 34.81 32.19 -1.37
C GLU A 48 33.33 31.90 -1.64
N LEU A 49 32.47 32.93 -1.65
CA LEU A 49 31.07 32.78 -2.06
C LEU A 49 30.94 32.36 -3.54
N ALA A 50 31.73 32.93 -4.45
CA ALA A 50 31.73 32.55 -5.86
C ALA A 50 32.30 31.13 -6.10
N GLU A 51 33.20 30.66 -5.24
CA GLU A 51 33.68 29.27 -5.20
C GLU A 51 32.61 28.32 -4.66
N PHE A 52 31.97 28.66 -3.54
CA PHE A 52 30.86 27.90 -2.97
C PHE A 52 29.72 27.70 -3.98
N MET A 53 29.31 28.75 -4.70
CA MET A 53 28.26 28.64 -5.73
C MET A 53 28.66 27.69 -6.87
N ARG A 54 29.92 27.73 -7.33
CA ARG A 54 30.44 26.80 -8.35
C ARG A 54 30.48 25.35 -7.85
N ARG A 55 31.01 25.10 -6.65
CA ARG A 55 31.06 23.75 -6.06
C ARG A 55 29.65 23.20 -5.76
N ARG A 56 28.69 24.03 -5.33
CA ARG A 56 27.28 23.64 -5.18
C ARG A 56 26.66 23.26 -6.52
N ALA A 57 26.94 24.03 -7.57
CA ALA A 57 26.48 23.73 -8.92
C ALA A 57 27.03 22.40 -9.47
N GLU A 58 28.30 22.10 -9.20
CA GLU A 58 28.92 20.81 -9.57
C GLU A 58 28.20 19.63 -8.91
N VAL A 59 27.88 19.73 -7.61
CA VAL A 59 27.12 18.71 -6.87
C VAL A 59 25.69 18.54 -7.42
N GLU A 60 24.96 19.64 -7.67
CA GLU A 60 23.61 19.58 -8.27
C GLU A 60 23.64 18.96 -9.67
N LEU A 61 24.68 19.22 -10.47
CA LEU A 61 24.85 18.64 -11.80
C LEU A 61 25.19 17.15 -11.74
N GLU A 62 25.97 16.70 -10.76
CA GLU A 62 26.21 15.27 -10.53
C GLU A 62 24.95 14.55 -10.03
N TYR A 63 24.17 15.18 -9.14
CA TYR A 63 22.89 14.65 -8.68
C TYR A 63 21.87 14.53 -9.82
N SER A 64 21.69 15.59 -10.63
CA SER A 64 20.91 15.59 -11.86
C SER A 64 21.29 14.42 -12.80
N ARG A 65 22.60 14.28 -13.10
CA ARG A 65 23.13 13.16 -13.91
C ARG A 65 22.91 11.80 -13.26
N GLY A 66 22.77 11.71 -11.94
CA GLY A 66 22.40 10.50 -11.21
C GLY A 66 20.93 10.14 -11.41
N LEU A 67 20.03 11.13 -11.26
CA LEU A 67 18.59 10.99 -11.43
C LEU A 67 18.21 10.62 -12.88
N GLU A 68 18.79 11.26 -13.90
CA GLU A 68 18.47 10.90 -15.29
C GLU A 68 18.89 9.46 -15.59
N LYS A 69 20.10 9.05 -15.19
CA LYS A 69 20.57 7.66 -15.35
C LYS A 69 19.68 6.66 -14.60
N LEU A 70 19.09 7.05 -13.47
CA LEU A 70 18.13 6.23 -12.75
C LEU A 70 16.84 6.05 -13.58
N ALA A 71 16.25 7.16 -14.04
CA ALA A 71 15.03 7.14 -14.87
C ALA A 71 15.23 6.41 -16.21
N GLU A 72 16.37 6.59 -16.88
CA GLU A 72 16.76 5.89 -18.11
C GLU A 72 16.89 4.37 -17.89
N ARG A 73 17.58 3.93 -16.83
CA ARG A 73 17.76 2.50 -16.50
C ARG A 73 16.43 1.79 -16.32
N PHE A 74 15.46 2.44 -15.69
CA PHE A 74 14.14 1.86 -15.46
C PHE A 74 13.20 2.00 -16.66
N SER A 75 13.26 3.11 -17.41
CA SER A 75 12.50 3.28 -18.66
C SER A 75 12.93 2.27 -19.73
N SER A 76 14.24 2.05 -19.90
CA SER A 76 14.78 1.03 -20.82
C SER A 76 14.50 -0.40 -20.34
N ARG A 77 14.44 -0.64 -19.01
CA ARG A 77 13.90 -1.90 -18.45
C ARG A 77 12.39 -2.06 -18.64
N GLY A 78 11.63 -1.01 -18.87
CA GLY A 78 10.24 -1.08 -19.36
C GLY A 78 10.11 -1.89 -20.66
N GLY A 79 11.18 -1.98 -21.46
CA GLY A 79 11.26 -2.91 -22.59
C GLY A 79 11.36 -4.39 -22.21
N ARG A 80 11.99 -4.72 -21.06
CA ARG A 80 12.35 -6.09 -20.64
C ARG A 80 11.47 -6.68 -19.53
N LEU A 81 10.62 -5.89 -18.87
CA LEU A 81 9.65 -6.40 -17.90
C LEU A 81 8.52 -7.12 -18.67
N GLY A 82 8.61 -8.44 -18.74
CA GLY A 82 7.84 -9.27 -19.68
C GLY A 82 8.55 -9.38 -21.04
N SER A 83 9.28 -10.50 -21.23
CA SER A 83 9.88 -10.88 -22.53
C SER A 83 9.02 -11.89 -23.30
N SER A 84 7.84 -12.25 -22.78
CA SER A 84 6.85 -13.04 -23.53
C SER A 84 6.05 -12.14 -24.48
N ARG A 85 5.58 -12.72 -25.60
CA ARG A 85 4.70 -12.07 -26.57
C ARG A 85 3.40 -11.55 -25.94
N GLU A 86 2.86 -12.25 -24.93
CA GLU A 86 1.58 -11.89 -24.31
C GLU A 86 1.62 -10.50 -23.63
N HIS A 87 2.76 -10.12 -23.05
CA HIS A 87 2.91 -8.84 -22.33
C HIS A 87 3.02 -7.61 -23.26
N GLN A 88 2.78 -7.78 -24.57
CA GLN A 88 2.75 -6.68 -25.53
C GLN A 88 1.37 -6.03 -25.67
N SER A 89 0.30 -6.63 -25.14
CA SER A 89 -1.06 -6.07 -25.16
C SER A 89 -1.13 -4.74 -24.40
N PHE A 90 -0.90 -4.77 -23.07
CA PHE A 90 -0.86 -3.61 -22.18
C PHE A 90 0.19 -2.53 -22.52
N ARG A 91 1.02 -2.71 -23.56
CA ARG A 91 1.98 -1.71 -24.04
C ARG A 91 1.50 -0.96 -25.30
N LYS A 92 0.36 -1.33 -25.88
CA LYS A 92 -0.18 -0.72 -27.11
C LYS A 92 -1.37 0.21 -26.88
N GLU A 93 -1.99 0.13 -25.71
CA GLU A 93 -3.12 0.97 -25.31
C GLU A 93 -2.68 2.05 -24.30
N PRO A 94 -3.31 3.24 -24.31
CA PRO A 94 -2.94 4.34 -23.42
C PRO A 94 -3.35 4.11 -21.96
N CYS A 95 -4.22 3.14 -21.69
CA CYS A 95 -4.80 2.87 -20.38
C CYS A 95 -3.96 1.85 -19.59
N LEU A 96 -2.88 2.32 -18.96
CA LEU A 96 -2.11 1.53 -18.01
C LEU A 96 -2.99 1.03 -16.84
N LEU A 97 -2.58 -0.10 -16.24
CA LEU A 97 -3.06 -0.50 -14.91
C LEU A 97 -2.62 0.57 -13.90
N SER A 98 -3.44 0.88 -12.89
CA SER A 98 -3.18 1.98 -11.96
C SER A 98 -1.82 1.89 -11.23
N PRO A 99 -1.30 0.72 -10.78
CA PRO A 99 0.07 0.65 -10.25
C PRO A 99 1.16 0.95 -11.29
N LEU A 100 0.91 0.64 -12.56
CA LEU A 100 1.80 0.99 -13.68
C LEU A 100 1.74 2.48 -14.00
N HIS A 101 0.59 3.13 -13.77
CA HIS A 101 0.46 4.58 -13.84
C HIS A 101 1.25 5.26 -12.72
N CYS A 102 1.09 4.85 -11.45
CA CYS A 102 1.91 5.35 -10.33
C CYS A 102 3.41 5.23 -10.61
N TRP A 103 3.85 4.09 -11.16
CA TRP A 103 5.24 3.87 -11.56
C TRP A 103 5.71 4.80 -12.70
N ALA A 104 4.85 5.05 -13.69
CA ALA A 104 5.15 6.00 -14.77
C ALA A 104 5.28 7.44 -14.25
N VAL A 105 4.40 7.86 -13.33
CA VAL A 105 4.44 9.17 -12.67
C VAL A 105 5.72 9.31 -11.82
N LEU A 106 6.10 8.30 -11.04
CA LEU A 106 7.34 8.29 -10.26
C LEU A 106 8.61 8.43 -11.14
N LEU A 107 8.66 7.74 -12.29
CA LEU A 107 9.76 7.88 -13.24
C LEU A 107 9.78 9.27 -13.92
N GLN A 108 8.61 9.86 -14.16
CA GLN A 108 8.50 11.22 -14.72
C GLN A 108 8.87 12.29 -13.69
N HIS A 109 8.53 12.10 -12.41
CA HIS A 109 8.96 12.93 -11.29
C HIS A 109 10.49 12.96 -11.19
N THR A 110 11.12 11.78 -11.21
CA THR A 110 12.58 11.60 -11.19
C THR A 110 13.26 12.39 -12.32
N ARG A 111 12.68 12.40 -13.53
CA ARG A 111 13.15 13.21 -14.67
C ARG A 111 12.95 14.70 -14.48
N GLN A 112 11.85 15.14 -13.89
CA GLN A 112 11.64 16.56 -13.65
C GLN A 112 12.64 17.07 -12.61
N GLN A 113 12.82 16.36 -11.49
CA GLN A 113 13.83 16.70 -10.49
C GLN A 113 15.26 16.72 -11.08
N SER A 114 15.60 15.77 -11.98
CA SER A 114 16.84 15.80 -12.78
C SER A 114 17.04 17.13 -13.53
N ARG A 115 16.00 17.66 -14.16
CA ARG A 115 16.02 18.92 -14.91
C ARG A 115 16.09 20.15 -14.01
N GLU A 116 15.37 20.16 -12.88
CA GLU A 116 15.40 21.27 -11.92
C GLU A 116 16.80 21.44 -11.31
N SER A 117 17.46 20.35 -10.89
CA SER A 117 18.85 20.41 -10.38
C SER A 117 19.85 20.84 -11.46
N ALA A 118 19.64 20.47 -12.73
CA ALA A 118 20.47 21.00 -13.83
C ALA A 118 20.27 22.52 -14.01
N ALA A 119 19.02 23.01 -14.01
CA ALA A 119 18.73 24.44 -14.12
C ALA A 119 19.23 25.24 -12.89
N LEU A 120 19.15 24.66 -11.69
CA LEU A 120 19.72 25.23 -10.46
C LEU A 120 21.24 25.33 -10.57
N SER A 121 21.92 24.27 -11.04
CA SER A 121 23.36 24.28 -11.33
C SER A 121 23.76 25.40 -12.31
N GLU A 122 23.05 25.54 -13.43
CA GLU A 122 23.33 26.60 -14.41
C GLU A 122 23.19 28.01 -13.81
N VAL A 123 22.16 28.25 -12.98
CA VAL A 123 21.94 29.53 -12.29
C VAL A 123 23.03 29.82 -11.24
N LEU A 124 23.47 28.79 -10.50
CA LEU A 124 24.53 28.89 -9.48
C LEU A 124 25.91 29.18 -10.11
N ALA A 125 26.33 28.37 -11.09
CA ALA A 125 27.65 28.48 -11.72
C ALA A 125 27.78 29.67 -12.68
N GLY A 126 26.68 30.07 -13.33
CA GLY A 126 26.66 31.18 -14.27
C GLY A 126 26.37 32.53 -13.60
N PRO A 127 25.12 33.03 -13.67
CA PRO A 127 24.80 34.42 -13.32
C PRO A 127 25.04 34.78 -11.85
N LEU A 128 24.90 33.84 -10.90
CA LEU A 128 25.16 34.15 -9.48
C LEU A 128 26.65 34.27 -9.18
N ALA A 129 27.48 33.30 -9.60
CA ALA A 129 28.93 33.37 -9.44
C ALA A 129 29.53 34.57 -10.19
N GLN A 130 29.12 34.83 -11.45
CA GLN A 130 29.60 35.99 -12.22
C GLN A 130 29.24 37.32 -11.52
N ARG A 131 28.03 37.43 -10.95
CA ARG A 131 27.62 38.65 -10.25
C ARG A 131 28.42 38.90 -8.97
N LEU A 132 28.87 37.84 -8.28
CA LEU A 132 29.81 37.98 -7.15
C LEU A 132 31.18 38.47 -7.60
N SER A 133 31.70 37.98 -8.73
CA SER A 133 32.95 38.48 -9.33
C SER A 133 32.86 39.98 -9.67
N HIS A 134 31.80 40.42 -10.35
CA HIS A 134 31.59 41.84 -10.66
C HIS A 134 31.53 42.72 -9.39
N ILE A 135 30.87 42.26 -8.31
CA ILE A 135 30.84 42.98 -7.02
C ILE A 135 32.26 43.05 -6.40
N SER A 136 33.10 42.02 -6.59
CA SER A 136 34.48 42.02 -6.10
C SER A 136 35.36 43.04 -6.84
N GLU A 137 35.17 43.17 -8.16
CA GLU A 137 35.78 44.23 -8.98
C GLU A 137 35.30 45.63 -8.56
N ASP A 138 34.01 45.80 -8.28
CA ASP A 138 33.42 47.05 -7.79
C ASP A 138 34.00 47.47 -6.42
N VAL A 139 34.06 46.54 -5.46
CA VAL A 139 34.66 46.78 -4.14
C VAL A 139 36.14 47.15 -4.28
N GLY A 140 36.92 46.43 -5.07
CA GLY A 140 38.33 46.74 -5.31
C GLY A 140 38.54 48.13 -5.95
N ARG A 141 37.64 48.51 -6.86
CA ARG A 141 37.63 49.83 -7.52
C ARG A 141 37.21 50.97 -6.61
N LEU A 142 36.25 50.74 -5.69
CA LEU A 142 35.82 51.73 -4.70
C LEU A 142 36.90 51.94 -3.63
N VAL A 143 37.37 50.86 -3.00
CA VAL A 143 38.40 50.91 -1.94
C VAL A 143 39.65 51.63 -2.43
N LYS A 144 40.11 51.36 -3.65
CA LYS A 144 41.25 52.09 -4.23
C LYS A 144 41.00 53.61 -4.30
N LYS A 145 39.82 54.03 -4.77
CA LYS A 145 39.49 55.46 -4.86
C LYS A 145 39.40 56.12 -3.48
N SER A 146 38.74 55.47 -2.52
CA SER A 146 38.60 56.00 -1.17
C SER A 146 39.94 56.10 -0.45
N ARG A 147 40.82 55.11 -0.62
CA ARG A 147 42.24 55.13 -0.17
C ARG A 147 43.02 56.29 -0.79
N ASP A 148 42.90 56.49 -2.11
CA ASP A 148 43.61 57.57 -2.80
C ASP A 148 43.07 58.97 -2.36
N LEU A 149 41.80 59.08 -1.97
CA LEU A 149 41.21 60.28 -1.33
C LEU A 149 41.61 60.44 0.14
N GLU A 150 41.68 59.36 0.91
CA GLU A 150 42.13 59.37 2.30
C GLU A 150 43.57 59.90 2.38
N GLN A 151 44.47 59.38 1.53
CA GLN A 151 45.85 59.86 1.43
C GLN A 151 45.91 61.38 1.17
N GLN A 152 45.08 61.91 0.27
CA GLN A 152 45.02 63.36 0.01
C GLN A 152 44.60 64.14 1.27
N LEU A 153 43.53 63.71 1.96
CA LEU A 153 43.05 64.36 3.18
C LEU A 153 44.06 64.26 4.34
N GLN A 154 44.80 63.15 4.43
CA GLN A 154 45.89 62.98 5.39
C GLN A 154 47.07 63.93 5.09
N ASP A 155 47.43 64.11 3.82
CA ASP A 155 48.50 65.02 3.42
C ASP A 155 48.12 66.50 3.66
N GLU A 156 46.88 66.91 3.31
CA GLU A 156 46.34 68.24 3.62
C GLU A 156 46.32 68.51 5.15
N LEU A 157 45.91 67.52 5.96
CA LEU A 157 45.94 67.63 7.42
C LEU A 157 47.37 67.76 7.97
N LEU A 158 48.33 67.06 7.37
CA LEU A 158 49.75 67.12 7.76
C LEU A 158 50.42 68.43 7.35
N GLU A 159 50.01 69.04 6.24
CA GLU A 159 50.45 70.38 5.82
C GLU A 159 49.99 71.43 6.85
N VAL A 160 48.70 71.45 7.20
CA VAL A 160 48.13 72.36 8.23
C VAL A 160 48.80 72.17 9.60
N VAL A 161 49.12 70.94 10.00
CA VAL A 161 49.90 70.67 11.23
C VAL A 161 51.35 71.19 11.12
N SER A 162 51.94 71.22 9.92
CA SER A 162 53.27 71.79 9.70
C SER A 162 53.27 73.32 9.82
N GLU A 163 52.23 74.00 9.33
CA GLU A 163 52.04 75.45 9.49
C GLU A 163 52.03 75.84 10.98
N LEU A 164 51.28 75.08 11.80
CA LEU A 164 51.27 75.27 13.26
C LEU A 164 52.66 75.16 13.87
N GLN A 165 53.52 74.25 13.38
CA GLN A 165 54.89 74.13 13.86
C GLN A 165 55.72 75.37 13.50
N THR A 166 55.54 75.97 12.32
CA THR A 166 56.24 77.21 11.93
C THR A 166 55.73 78.43 12.73
N ALA A 167 54.43 78.54 12.97
CA ALA A 167 53.83 79.57 13.81
C ALA A 167 54.30 79.45 15.27
N LYS A 168 54.35 78.23 15.82
CA LYS A 168 54.87 77.94 17.17
C LYS A 168 56.33 78.38 17.32
N LYS A 169 57.19 78.00 16.36
CA LYS A 169 58.61 78.39 16.33
C LYS A 169 58.77 79.92 16.26
N THR A 170 57.99 80.58 15.40
CA THR A 170 57.99 82.05 15.24
C THR A 170 57.58 82.78 16.51
N TYR A 171 56.53 82.30 17.19
CA TYR A 171 56.13 82.81 18.51
C TYR A 171 57.23 82.63 19.56
N GLN A 172 57.85 81.45 19.64
CA GLN A 172 58.92 81.15 20.59
C GLN A 172 60.10 82.13 20.43
N VAL A 173 60.58 82.36 19.20
CA VAL A 173 61.68 83.30 18.91
C VAL A 173 61.34 84.72 19.38
N TYR A 174 60.20 85.29 18.95
CA TYR A 174 59.81 86.64 19.36
C TYR A 174 59.50 86.74 20.87
N HIS A 175 59.07 85.66 21.52
CA HIS A 175 58.92 85.63 22.97
C HIS A 175 60.27 85.74 23.68
N THR A 176 61.27 84.94 23.28
CA THR A 176 62.64 85.02 23.81
C THR A 176 63.27 86.39 23.56
N GLU A 177 63.09 86.99 22.37
CA GLU A 177 63.52 88.37 22.10
C GLU A 177 62.86 89.38 23.03
N SER A 178 61.53 89.32 23.18
CA SER A 178 60.76 90.23 24.04
C SER A 178 61.21 90.16 25.50
N VAL A 179 61.45 88.95 26.03
CA VAL A 179 61.96 88.76 27.41
C VAL A 179 63.39 89.27 27.54
N ASN A 180 64.24 89.09 26.53
CA ASN A 180 65.60 89.62 26.51
C ASN A 180 65.63 91.15 26.42
N ALA A 181 64.69 91.77 25.68
CA ALA A 181 64.52 93.22 25.64
C ALA A 181 64.00 93.76 26.99
N GLU A 182 63.04 93.08 27.61
CA GLU A 182 62.50 93.40 28.94
C GLU A 182 63.59 93.33 30.04
N ALA A 183 64.47 92.33 29.99
CA ALA A 183 65.60 92.23 30.90
C ALA A 183 66.62 93.38 30.73
N LYS A 184 66.88 93.80 29.48
CA LYS A 184 67.76 94.95 29.16
C LYS A 184 67.13 96.29 29.54
N LEU A 185 65.79 96.40 29.52
CA LEU A 185 65.04 97.55 30.02
C LEU A 185 65.08 97.60 31.56
N ARG A 186 64.77 96.51 32.27
CA ARG A 186 64.84 96.47 33.74
C ARG A 186 66.23 96.73 34.30
N GLU A 187 67.28 96.37 33.57
CA GLU A 187 68.64 96.75 33.96
C GLU A 187 68.97 98.21 33.65
N ALA A 188 68.29 98.84 32.68
CA ALA A 188 68.36 100.30 32.50
C ALA A 188 67.64 101.04 33.64
N GLU A 189 66.43 100.59 34.00
CA GLU A 189 65.63 101.11 35.11
C GLU A 189 66.44 101.08 36.42
N ARG A 190 67.00 99.93 36.80
CA ARG A 190 67.88 99.82 37.99
C ARG A 190 69.13 100.71 37.92
N GLN A 191 69.66 100.98 36.73
CA GLN A 191 70.81 101.88 36.55
C GLN A 191 70.42 103.36 36.63
N GLU A 192 69.15 103.68 36.37
CA GLU A 192 68.57 105.01 36.57
C GLU A 192 68.19 105.24 38.04
N GLU A 193 67.50 104.30 38.68
CA GLU A 193 67.18 104.33 40.12
C GLU A 193 68.45 104.52 40.99
N LYS A 194 69.51 103.76 40.70
CA LYS A 194 70.82 103.88 41.39
C LYS A 194 71.56 105.21 41.13
N ARG A 195 71.12 106.00 40.13
CA ARG A 195 71.64 107.35 39.86
C ARG A 195 70.76 108.43 40.47
N ALA A 196 69.43 108.27 40.43
CA ALA A 196 68.48 109.16 41.10
C ALA A 196 68.65 109.12 42.63
N GLY A 197 68.89 107.94 43.20
CA GLY A 197 69.14 107.75 44.64
C GLY A 197 70.48 108.31 45.18
N ARG A 198 71.22 109.11 44.39
CA ARG A 198 72.49 109.73 44.81
C ARG A 198 72.39 111.23 45.15
N SER A 199 71.20 111.84 45.06
CA SER A 199 70.98 113.26 45.36
C SER A 199 69.99 113.48 46.51
N ALA A 200 70.51 113.62 47.73
CA ALA A 200 69.79 114.16 48.89
C ALA A 200 70.80 114.73 49.89
N PRO A 201 70.43 115.81 50.62
CA PRO A 201 70.61 115.75 52.07
C PRO A 201 69.47 116.36 52.90
N THR A 202 69.11 115.64 53.97
CA THR A 202 68.72 116.10 55.33
C THR A 202 67.46 116.95 55.61
N ALA A 203 66.75 116.51 56.67
CA ALA A 203 65.98 117.30 57.67
C ALA A 203 64.60 117.88 57.24
N THR A 204 63.55 117.94 58.10
CA THR A 204 63.33 117.45 59.50
C THR A 204 61.83 117.44 59.83
N ALA A 205 61.38 116.59 60.78
CA ALA A 205 60.08 116.68 61.52
C ALA A 205 58.79 116.56 60.64
N ALA A 206 57.53 116.45 61.11
CA ALA A 206 56.86 115.86 62.28
C ALA A 206 55.32 115.89 62.01
N ALA A 207 54.40 115.12 62.62
CA ALA A 207 54.44 113.86 63.38
C ALA A 207 52.97 113.33 63.56
N THR A 208 52.78 112.25 64.33
CA THR A 208 51.51 111.76 64.96
C THR A 208 50.30 111.30 64.11
N GLU A 209 50.02 110.01 64.24
CA GLU A 209 48.71 109.35 64.50
C GLU A 209 47.61 109.08 63.43
N ALA A 210 46.94 107.95 63.72
CA ALA A 210 45.57 107.50 63.39
C ALA A 210 45.07 107.44 61.93
N GLY A 211 44.44 106.30 61.58
CA GLY A 211 43.49 106.18 60.46
C GLY A 211 42.04 106.36 60.93
N PRO A 212 41.01 105.79 60.25
CA PRO A 212 41.05 104.93 59.06
C PRO A 212 39.97 105.29 57.99
N LEU A 213 39.67 104.32 57.10
CA LEU A 213 38.42 104.14 56.32
C LEU A 213 38.14 105.01 55.06
N ARG A 214 37.50 104.33 54.08
CA ARG A 214 36.56 104.84 53.04
C ARG A 214 37.15 105.73 51.92
N LYS A 215 36.52 105.83 50.73
CA LYS A 215 35.67 104.94 49.90
C LYS A 215 35.53 105.62 48.51
N THR A 216 34.92 104.91 47.52
CA THR A 216 34.33 105.49 46.28
C THR A 216 35.32 106.22 45.33
N SER A 217 34.95 106.67 44.12
CA SER A 217 34.13 106.10 43.02
C SER A 217 34.04 107.16 41.92
N LEU A 218 34.13 106.81 40.63
CA LEU A 218 33.20 107.22 39.55
C LEU A 218 33.78 107.01 38.14
N LYS A 219 32.87 106.86 37.17
CA LYS A 219 33.13 106.85 35.72
C LYS A 219 33.49 108.26 35.24
N LYS A 220 34.27 108.37 34.16
CA LYS A 220 33.93 109.31 33.08
C LYS A 220 34.46 108.88 31.71
N SER A 221 33.73 109.27 30.67
CA SER A 221 34.05 109.11 29.25
C SER A 221 34.84 110.31 28.71
N GLY A 222 35.49 110.15 27.56
CA GLY A 222 36.24 111.19 26.83
C GLY A 222 36.27 110.92 25.32
N ARG A 223 36.50 111.95 24.51
CA ARG A 223 36.35 111.92 23.04
C ARG A 223 37.66 112.33 22.30
N LEU A 224 37.58 112.43 20.99
CA LEU A 224 38.64 112.76 20.02
C LEU A 224 39.45 114.04 20.32
N VAL A 225 40.74 113.97 19.94
CA VAL A 225 41.54 114.92 19.13
C VAL A 225 41.49 116.43 19.45
N GLU A 226 42.67 117.00 19.77
CA GLU A 226 43.24 118.12 18.99
C GLU A 226 44.76 118.27 19.18
N LYS A 227 45.39 119.20 18.45
CA LYS A 227 46.84 119.48 18.40
C LYS A 227 47.05 121.00 18.24
N PRO A 228 48.02 121.64 18.91
CA PRO A 228 49.14 122.21 18.14
C PRO A 228 50.51 122.22 18.89
N GLN A 229 51.40 123.16 18.54
CA GLN A 229 52.87 123.13 18.67
C GLN A 229 53.46 123.96 19.87
N PRO A 230 54.80 123.93 20.11
CA PRO A 230 55.43 124.35 21.38
C PRO A 230 56.25 125.67 21.30
N PRO A 231 56.91 126.07 22.41
CA PRO A 231 58.14 126.86 22.37
C PRO A 231 59.38 126.09 22.90
N GLN A 232 60.57 126.70 22.74
CA GLN A 232 61.90 126.08 22.89
C GLN A 232 62.73 126.74 24.01
N ARG A 233 63.60 125.98 24.72
CA ARG A 233 64.94 126.40 25.28
C ARG A 233 65.65 125.22 26.01
N PRO A 234 66.97 125.29 26.35
CA PRO A 234 67.94 124.40 25.71
C PRO A 234 68.51 123.28 26.60
N MET A 235 69.22 122.32 25.97
CA MET A 235 69.96 121.27 26.68
C MET A 235 71.18 121.80 27.44
N THR A 236 71.40 121.23 28.62
CA THR A 236 72.71 121.12 29.28
C THR A 236 73.04 119.64 29.50
N ALA A 237 74.25 119.32 29.99
CA ALA A 237 74.93 118.03 29.80
C ALA A 237 74.42 116.82 30.64
N SER A 238 73.12 116.51 30.59
CA SER A 238 72.50 115.33 31.22
C SER A 238 71.54 114.57 30.27
N SER A 239 71.85 114.56 28.97
CA SER A 239 70.91 114.10 27.92
C SER A 239 71.07 112.64 27.47
N TYR A 240 72.26 112.04 27.56
CA TYR A 240 72.52 110.70 27.01
C TYR A 240 71.85 109.56 27.78
N THR A 241 71.61 109.72 29.09
CA THR A 241 70.98 108.69 29.94
C THR A 241 69.48 108.48 29.69
N PRO A 242 68.60 109.51 29.71
CA PRO A 242 67.18 109.31 29.41
C PRO A 242 66.96 108.83 27.97
N VAL A 243 67.77 109.28 27.00
CA VAL A 243 67.72 108.78 25.61
C VAL A 243 68.03 107.28 25.54
N CYS A 244 69.01 106.80 26.29
CA CYS A 244 69.33 105.37 26.35
C CYS A 244 68.20 104.53 26.99
N TRP A 245 67.50 105.06 28.00
CA TRP A 245 66.34 104.40 28.60
C TRP A 245 65.15 104.36 27.63
N LEU A 246 64.77 105.52 27.07
CA LEU A 246 63.69 105.65 26.08
C LEU A 246 63.93 104.75 24.86
N GLN A 247 65.17 104.65 24.36
CA GLN A 247 65.49 103.78 23.23
C GLN A 247 65.35 102.28 23.58
N ARG A 248 65.68 101.88 24.82
CA ARG A 248 65.45 100.50 25.31
C ARG A 248 63.96 100.23 25.53
N GLN A 249 63.21 101.22 26.02
CA GLN A 249 61.76 101.15 26.21
C GLN A 249 61.04 100.99 24.85
N ALA A 250 61.42 101.79 23.85
CA ALA A 250 60.90 101.69 22.49
C ALA A 250 61.17 100.31 21.87
N LYS A 251 62.40 99.79 21.97
CA LYS A 251 62.75 98.44 21.48
C LYS A 251 62.01 97.34 22.23
N PHE A 252 61.82 97.45 23.54
CA PHE A 252 60.98 96.52 24.30
C PHE A 252 59.53 96.54 23.80
N MET A 253 58.93 97.72 23.58
CA MET A 253 57.57 97.84 23.04
C MET A 253 57.46 97.28 21.62
N GLU A 254 58.49 97.43 20.79
CA GLU A 254 58.56 96.83 19.45
C GLU A 254 58.59 95.29 19.49
N HIS A 255 59.52 94.68 20.24
CA HIS A 255 59.57 93.22 20.39
C HIS A 255 58.33 92.67 21.11
N LYS A 256 57.76 93.40 22.07
CA LYS A 256 56.48 93.05 22.73
C LYS A 256 55.31 93.05 21.74
N LEU A 257 55.27 94.00 20.80
CA LEU A 257 54.27 94.02 19.73
C LEU A 257 54.46 92.85 18.75
N LYS A 258 55.70 92.57 18.31
CA LYS A 258 56.02 91.41 17.45
C LYS A 258 55.64 90.08 18.12
N CYS A 259 56.03 89.90 19.39
CA CYS A 259 55.65 88.77 20.24
C CYS A 259 54.13 88.62 20.40
N THR A 260 53.39 89.73 20.52
CA THR A 260 51.92 89.71 20.63
C THR A 260 51.26 89.35 19.30
N LYS A 261 51.73 89.90 18.17
CA LYS A 261 51.27 89.49 16.83
C LYS A 261 51.50 88.00 16.59
N ALA A 262 52.73 87.52 16.77
CA ALA A 262 53.08 86.12 16.57
C ALA A 262 52.33 85.16 17.53
N ARG A 263 51.96 85.61 18.74
CA ARG A 263 51.07 84.84 19.62
C ARG A 263 49.67 84.73 19.03
N ASN A 264 49.12 85.82 18.50
CA ASN A 264 47.80 85.82 17.89
C ASN A 264 47.76 84.90 16.66
N GLU A 265 48.75 84.99 15.75
CA GLU A 265 48.85 84.07 14.60
C GLU A 265 48.97 82.62 15.05
N TYR A 266 49.79 82.31 16.06
CA TYR A 266 49.90 80.97 16.63
C TYR A 266 48.57 80.47 17.22
N LEU A 267 47.80 81.33 17.89
CA LEU A 267 46.48 80.97 18.45
C LEU A 267 45.42 80.77 17.34
N LEU A 268 45.47 81.54 16.26
CA LEU A 268 44.60 81.36 15.09
C LEU A 268 44.93 80.06 14.34
N SER A 269 46.22 79.81 14.09
CA SER A 269 46.72 78.54 13.52
C SER A 269 46.29 77.36 14.39
N LEU A 270 46.47 77.46 15.72
CA LEU A 270 46.07 76.43 16.67
C LEU A 270 44.54 76.18 16.65
N ALA A 271 43.72 77.22 16.50
CA ALA A 271 42.28 77.06 16.34
C ALA A 271 41.93 76.36 15.01
N SER A 272 42.60 76.72 13.91
CA SER A 272 42.43 76.12 12.59
C SER A 272 42.80 74.63 12.58
N VAL A 273 44.00 74.27 13.05
CA VAL A 273 44.46 72.88 13.13
C VAL A 273 43.55 72.02 14.00
N ASN A 274 43.14 72.54 15.16
CA ASN A 274 42.18 71.83 16.01
C ASN A 274 40.80 71.71 15.36
N ALA A 275 40.41 72.57 14.41
CA ALA A 275 39.19 72.39 13.63
C ALA A 275 39.38 71.31 12.54
N ALA A 276 40.47 71.36 11.78
CA ALA A 276 40.81 70.37 10.75
C ALA A 276 40.91 68.94 11.31
N VAL A 277 41.67 68.75 12.40
CA VAL A 277 41.79 67.46 13.10
C VAL A 277 40.42 66.95 13.56
N ARG A 278 39.55 67.82 14.10
CA ARG A 278 38.20 67.42 14.51
C ARG A 278 37.27 67.13 13.35
N ASN A 279 37.45 67.78 12.19
CA ASN A 279 36.66 67.47 11.00
C ASN A 279 37.04 66.09 10.46
N TYR A 280 38.34 65.83 10.28
CA TYR A 280 38.86 64.55 9.79
C TYR A 280 38.41 63.37 10.68
N TYR A 281 38.71 63.43 11.98
CA TYR A 281 38.43 62.32 12.92
C TYR A 281 36.94 62.13 13.28
N LEU A 282 36.05 63.10 13.01
CA LEU A 282 34.62 63.00 13.37
C LEU A 282 33.68 63.01 12.17
N ARG A 283 34.18 63.22 10.95
CA ARG A 283 33.38 63.32 9.72
C ARG A 283 34.07 62.65 8.54
N ASP A 284 35.22 63.17 8.10
CA ASP A 284 35.78 62.81 6.79
C ASP A 284 36.15 61.33 6.72
N VAL A 285 36.67 60.75 7.82
CA VAL A 285 36.93 59.30 7.94
C VAL A 285 35.64 58.47 7.88
N LEU A 286 34.53 58.95 8.44
CA LEU A 286 33.24 58.24 8.40
C LEU A 286 32.61 58.31 7.00
N ASP A 287 32.64 59.49 6.38
CA ASP A 287 32.15 59.71 5.02
C ASP A 287 32.97 58.87 4.00
N LEU A 288 34.27 58.64 4.25
CA LEU A 288 35.13 57.71 3.48
C LEU A 288 34.77 56.23 3.69
N MET A 289 34.42 55.81 4.91
CA MET A 289 33.97 54.45 5.18
C MET A 289 32.64 54.15 4.47
N ASP A 290 31.66 55.05 4.56
CA ASP A 290 30.38 54.93 3.83
C ASP A 290 30.60 54.91 2.29
N CYS A 291 31.60 55.64 1.79
CA CYS A 291 32.01 55.59 0.39
C CYS A 291 32.54 54.19 -0.02
N CYS A 292 33.27 53.50 0.87
CA CYS A 292 33.77 52.14 0.62
C CYS A 292 32.67 51.07 0.64
N ASP A 293 31.62 51.25 1.44
CA ASP A 293 30.48 50.32 1.54
C ASP A 293 29.33 50.63 0.56
N THR A 294 29.47 51.70 -0.24
CA THR A 294 28.46 52.15 -1.19
C THR A 294 28.05 51.04 -2.16
N GLY A 295 26.83 50.53 -1.96
CA GLY A 295 26.20 49.48 -2.79
C GLY A 295 26.56 48.04 -2.41
N PHE A 296 27.63 47.77 -1.67
CA PHE A 296 28.14 46.41 -1.39
C PHE A 296 27.07 45.50 -0.75
N HIS A 297 26.53 45.89 0.40
CA HIS A 297 25.51 45.12 1.12
C HIS A 297 24.22 44.92 0.32
N LEU A 298 23.84 45.91 -0.50
CA LEU A 298 22.64 45.83 -1.35
C LEU A 298 22.85 44.82 -2.49
N ALA A 299 24.00 44.90 -3.17
CA ALA A 299 24.33 44.02 -4.29
C ALA A 299 24.51 42.56 -3.83
N LEU A 300 25.25 42.32 -2.74
CA LEU A 300 25.41 41.01 -2.12
C LEU A 300 24.07 40.44 -1.66
N GLY A 301 23.26 41.23 -0.94
CA GLY A 301 21.92 40.83 -0.53
C GLY A 301 20.98 40.51 -1.70
N GLN A 302 21.17 41.13 -2.88
CA GLN A 302 20.43 40.76 -4.09
C GLN A 302 20.89 39.43 -4.68
N VAL A 303 22.20 39.09 -4.65
CA VAL A 303 22.67 37.75 -5.03
C VAL A 303 22.06 36.69 -4.12
N LEU A 304 22.10 36.89 -2.80
CA LEU A 304 21.57 35.91 -1.84
C LEU A 304 20.05 35.75 -1.93
N ARG A 305 19.29 36.80 -2.26
CA ARG A 305 17.86 36.67 -2.59
C ARG A 305 17.61 35.90 -3.89
N SER A 306 18.44 36.10 -4.91
CA SER A 306 18.34 35.38 -6.19
C SER A 306 18.69 33.90 -6.04
N TYR A 307 19.66 33.58 -5.17
CA TYR A 307 19.96 32.22 -4.70
C TYR A 307 18.74 31.57 -4.02
N MET A 308 18.19 32.21 -2.98
CA MET A 308 16.98 31.68 -2.29
C MET A 308 15.80 31.48 -3.25
N ALA A 309 15.60 32.40 -4.19
CA ALA A 309 14.55 32.29 -5.22
C ALA A 309 14.82 31.22 -6.29
N ALA A 310 16.05 30.71 -6.43
CA ALA A 310 16.33 29.53 -7.25
C ALA A 310 15.98 28.24 -6.48
N GLU A 311 16.49 28.12 -5.25
CA GLU A 311 16.24 27.00 -4.33
C GLU A 311 14.73 26.79 -4.09
N SER A 312 13.98 27.87 -3.77
CA SER A 312 12.52 27.78 -3.56
C SER A 312 11.71 27.38 -4.80
N ARG A 313 12.23 27.60 -6.02
CA ARG A 313 11.58 27.14 -7.25
C ARG A 313 11.81 25.65 -7.49
N ALA A 314 13.02 25.17 -7.26
CA ALA A 314 13.32 23.73 -7.29
C ALA A 314 12.46 22.97 -6.25
N GLN A 315 12.37 23.51 -5.02
CA GLN A 315 11.51 22.97 -3.96
C GLN A 315 10.02 22.98 -4.36
N ALA A 316 9.51 24.06 -4.95
CA ALA A 316 8.11 24.13 -5.40
C ALA A 316 7.80 23.11 -6.51
N SER A 317 8.72 22.91 -7.45
CA SER A 317 8.59 21.89 -8.51
C SER A 317 8.62 20.46 -7.93
N GLN A 318 9.48 20.21 -6.93
CA GLN A 318 9.50 18.94 -6.19
C GLN A 318 8.15 18.66 -5.50
N VAL A 319 7.60 19.65 -4.79
CA VAL A 319 6.30 19.53 -4.07
C VAL A 319 5.14 19.34 -5.05
N GLN A 320 5.07 20.12 -6.12
CA GLN A 320 4.07 19.94 -7.18
C GLN A 320 4.10 18.51 -7.74
N GLY A 321 5.30 18.01 -8.04
CA GLY A 321 5.47 16.66 -8.58
C GLY A 321 5.14 15.55 -7.58
N LEU A 322 5.33 15.78 -6.27
CA LEU A 322 4.88 14.83 -5.24
C LEU A 322 3.36 14.79 -5.17
N GLY A 323 2.66 15.93 -5.28
CA GLY A 323 1.21 15.98 -5.36
C GLY A 323 0.64 15.20 -6.56
N SER A 324 1.31 15.22 -7.72
CA SER A 324 0.92 14.38 -8.86
C SER A 324 1.16 12.87 -8.63
N LEU A 325 2.09 12.50 -7.74
CA LEU A 325 2.27 11.10 -7.33
C LEU A 325 1.22 10.68 -6.29
N GLU A 326 0.85 11.59 -5.39
CA GLU A 326 -0.25 11.42 -4.42
C GLU A 326 -1.59 11.21 -5.15
N GLU A 327 -1.94 12.09 -6.10
CA GLU A 327 -3.10 11.94 -7.02
C GLU A 327 -3.07 10.58 -7.76
N ALA A 328 -1.89 10.14 -8.22
CA ALA A 328 -1.76 8.84 -8.88
C ALA A 328 -1.97 7.66 -7.91
N VAL A 329 -1.59 7.78 -6.63
CA VAL A 329 -1.83 6.77 -5.59
C VAL A 329 -3.29 6.75 -5.14
N GLU A 330 -3.94 7.91 -5.02
CA GLU A 330 -5.40 8.00 -4.81
C GLU A 330 -6.20 7.38 -5.97
N SER A 331 -5.67 7.44 -7.20
CA SER A 331 -6.26 6.83 -8.39
C SER A 331 -6.11 5.28 -8.51
N LEU A 332 -5.61 4.61 -7.47
CA LEU A 332 -5.49 3.14 -7.45
C LEU A 332 -6.86 2.46 -7.46
N ASP A 333 -7.18 1.78 -8.56
CA ASP A 333 -8.50 1.22 -8.85
C ASP A 333 -8.41 -0.31 -9.13
N PRO A 334 -8.41 -1.16 -8.07
CA PRO A 334 -8.41 -2.61 -8.23
C PRO A 334 -9.59 -3.18 -9.05
N PRO A 335 -10.87 -2.75 -8.90
CA PRO A 335 -11.95 -3.27 -9.73
C PRO A 335 -11.87 -2.80 -11.19
N GLY A 336 -11.45 -1.56 -11.47
CA GLY A 336 -11.22 -1.07 -12.83
C GLY A 336 -10.03 -1.74 -13.50
N ASP A 337 -8.92 -1.97 -12.80
CA ASP A 337 -7.79 -2.76 -13.30
C ASP A 337 -8.19 -4.21 -13.58
N LYS A 338 -9.01 -4.83 -12.73
CA LYS A 338 -9.61 -6.14 -13.02
C LYS A 338 -10.44 -6.11 -14.30
N ALA A 339 -11.25 -5.07 -14.51
CA ALA A 339 -12.04 -4.91 -15.74
C ALA A 339 -11.14 -4.80 -16.98
N LYS A 340 -10.10 -3.95 -16.95
CA LYS A 340 -9.08 -3.84 -18.02
C LYS A 340 -8.42 -5.19 -18.32
N VAL A 341 -8.05 -5.97 -17.29
CA VAL A 341 -7.42 -7.29 -17.47
C VAL A 341 -8.36 -8.28 -18.18
N LEU A 342 -9.65 -8.24 -17.88
CA LEU A 342 -10.67 -9.08 -18.53
C LEU A 342 -10.95 -8.62 -19.98
N GLU A 343 -10.98 -7.31 -20.23
CA GLU A 343 -11.17 -6.70 -21.55
C GLU A 343 -9.99 -7.01 -22.49
N VAL A 344 -8.77 -6.71 -22.06
CA VAL A 344 -7.52 -6.94 -22.82
C VAL A 344 -7.29 -8.42 -23.15
N HIS A 345 -7.89 -9.33 -22.39
CA HIS A 345 -7.83 -10.78 -22.62
C HIS A 345 -9.23 -11.39 -22.83
N ALA A 346 -10.17 -10.67 -23.45
CA ALA A 346 -11.54 -11.13 -23.63
C ALA A 346 -11.65 -12.55 -24.21
N ILE A 347 -10.76 -12.92 -25.14
CA ILE A 347 -10.70 -14.27 -25.76
C ILE A 347 -10.40 -15.39 -24.73
N ALA A 348 -9.72 -15.09 -23.62
CA ALA A 348 -9.38 -16.06 -22.57
C ALA A 348 -10.41 -16.10 -21.43
N PHE A 349 -11.26 -15.08 -21.31
CA PHE A 349 -12.23 -14.94 -20.21
C PHE A 349 -13.71 -14.87 -20.66
N CYS A 350 -13.98 -14.86 -21.97
CA CYS A 350 -15.33 -15.00 -22.49
C CYS A 350 -15.91 -16.37 -22.11
N PRO A 351 -17.17 -16.45 -21.65
CA PRO A 351 -17.83 -17.74 -21.44
C PRO A 351 -17.87 -18.56 -22.74
N PRO A 352 -17.70 -19.90 -22.67
CA PRO A 352 -17.96 -20.76 -23.81
C PRO A 352 -19.46 -20.74 -24.18
N LEU A 353 -19.78 -21.27 -25.37
CA LEU A 353 -21.16 -21.57 -25.73
C LEU A 353 -21.80 -22.52 -24.69
N ARG A 354 -23.12 -22.44 -24.55
CA ARG A 354 -23.88 -23.36 -23.70
C ARG A 354 -23.83 -24.77 -24.31
N PHE A 355 -24.02 -25.78 -23.46
CA PHE A 355 -24.24 -27.15 -23.90
C PHE A 355 -25.75 -27.34 -24.03
N ASP A 356 -26.22 -27.51 -25.27
CA ASP A 356 -27.62 -27.77 -25.58
C ASP A 356 -27.91 -29.28 -25.62
N TYR A 357 -29.20 -29.67 -25.57
CA TYR A 357 -29.59 -31.07 -25.73
C TYR A 357 -29.22 -31.57 -27.13
N GLN A 358 -28.76 -32.82 -27.23
CA GLN A 358 -28.47 -33.48 -28.49
C GLN A 358 -29.37 -34.71 -28.63
N PRO A 359 -30.48 -34.61 -29.38
CA PRO A 359 -31.36 -35.73 -29.68
C PRO A 359 -30.61 -36.98 -30.17
N HIS A 360 -30.87 -38.12 -29.53
CA HIS A 360 -30.42 -39.42 -30.01
C HIS A 360 -31.47 -39.99 -30.98
N ASP A 361 -31.04 -40.45 -32.17
CA ASP A 361 -31.88 -41.05 -33.22
C ASP A 361 -33.16 -40.27 -33.60
N GLY A 362 -33.19 -38.95 -33.37
CA GLY A 362 -34.33 -38.09 -33.69
C GLY A 362 -35.36 -37.89 -32.57
N ASP A 363 -34.99 -38.18 -31.32
CA ASP A 363 -35.83 -37.90 -30.14
C ASP A 363 -36.30 -36.43 -30.06
N GLU A 364 -37.62 -36.22 -30.19
CA GLU A 364 -38.26 -34.91 -30.15
C GLU A 364 -38.42 -34.37 -28.70
N VAL A 365 -38.20 -35.19 -27.67
CA VAL A 365 -38.46 -34.84 -26.26
C VAL A 365 -37.25 -34.16 -25.61
N ALA A 366 -37.17 -32.84 -25.77
CA ALA A 366 -36.12 -32.01 -25.15
C ALA A 366 -36.39 -31.61 -23.68
N GLU A 367 -37.44 -32.14 -23.03
CA GLU A 367 -37.95 -31.70 -21.72
C GLU A 367 -38.15 -32.83 -20.71
N LEU A 368 -38.27 -32.48 -19.42
CA LEU A 368 -38.53 -33.43 -18.34
C LEU A 368 -40.02 -33.83 -18.26
N CYS A 369 -40.38 -34.94 -18.90
CA CYS A 369 -41.68 -35.58 -18.71
C CYS A 369 -41.83 -36.13 -17.29
N ILE A 370 -43.02 -35.98 -16.70
CA ILE A 370 -43.40 -36.59 -15.41
C ILE A 370 -44.77 -37.25 -15.56
N ASP A 371 -44.76 -38.44 -16.17
CA ASP A 371 -45.93 -39.32 -16.18
C ASP A 371 -46.31 -39.74 -14.75
N MET A 372 -47.59 -40.12 -14.54
CA MET A 372 -48.08 -40.56 -13.22
C MET A 372 -47.27 -41.73 -12.65
N GLU A 373 -46.74 -42.61 -13.50
CA GLU A 373 -45.94 -43.77 -13.09
C GLU A 373 -44.52 -43.37 -12.62
N LEU A 374 -43.98 -42.23 -13.10
CA LEU A 374 -42.67 -41.70 -12.71
C LEU A 374 -42.75 -40.71 -11.55
N ARG A 375 -43.93 -40.14 -11.27
CA ARG A 375 -44.12 -39.10 -10.26
C ARG A 375 -43.75 -39.56 -8.85
N ASP A 376 -44.03 -40.81 -8.51
CA ASP A 376 -43.68 -41.40 -7.21
C ASP A 376 -42.17 -41.66 -7.03
N GLU A 377 -41.37 -41.68 -8.11
CA GLU A 377 -39.90 -41.70 -8.03
C GLU A 377 -39.33 -40.27 -8.01
N ILE A 378 -39.86 -39.38 -8.86
CA ILE A 378 -39.34 -38.02 -9.05
C ILE A 378 -39.63 -37.11 -7.84
N LEU A 379 -40.79 -37.24 -7.20
CA LEU A 379 -41.19 -36.37 -6.09
C LEU A 379 -40.33 -36.59 -4.82
N PRO A 380 -40.03 -37.82 -4.37
CA PRO A 380 -39.03 -38.06 -3.32
C PRO A 380 -37.62 -37.62 -3.72
N ARG A 381 -37.25 -37.75 -5.01
CA ARG A 381 -35.94 -37.29 -5.51
C ARG A 381 -35.79 -35.77 -5.43
N ALA A 382 -36.83 -35.02 -5.77
CA ALA A 382 -36.86 -33.56 -5.63
C ALA A 382 -36.75 -33.13 -4.16
N GLN A 383 -37.44 -33.82 -3.24
CA GLN A 383 -37.33 -33.57 -1.78
C GLN A 383 -35.94 -33.91 -1.21
N ASN A 384 -35.29 -34.98 -1.70
CA ASN A 384 -33.91 -35.30 -1.34
C ASN A 384 -32.93 -34.23 -1.82
N ILE A 385 -33.08 -33.74 -3.06
CA ILE A 385 -32.25 -32.67 -3.61
C ILE A 385 -32.45 -31.36 -2.83
N GLN A 386 -33.70 -31.02 -2.47
CA GLN A 386 -34.00 -29.83 -1.67
C GLN A 386 -33.36 -29.89 -0.28
N SER A 387 -33.60 -30.96 0.48
CA SER A 387 -33.01 -31.09 1.83
C SER A 387 -31.47 -31.12 1.84
N ARG A 388 -30.84 -31.61 0.76
CA ARG A 388 -29.39 -31.50 0.53
C ARG A 388 -28.96 -30.07 0.18
N LEU A 389 -29.73 -29.36 -0.64
CA LEU A 389 -29.50 -27.96 -1.02
C LEU A 389 -29.56 -27.05 0.21
N ASP A 390 -30.58 -27.20 1.05
CA ASP A 390 -30.74 -26.45 2.31
C ASP A 390 -29.53 -26.63 3.24
N ARG A 391 -29.15 -27.89 3.53
CA ARG A 391 -27.99 -28.21 4.37
C ARG A 391 -26.70 -27.62 3.79
N GLN A 392 -26.45 -27.85 2.49
CA GLN A 392 -25.25 -27.35 1.82
C GLN A 392 -25.20 -25.81 1.80
N THR A 393 -26.36 -25.13 1.79
CA THR A 393 -26.45 -23.66 1.79
C THR A 393 -26.01 -23.10 3.13
N ILE A 394 -26.48 -23.69 4.23
CA ILE A 394 -26.07 -23.33 5.59
C ILE A 394 -24.55 -23.51 5.76
N GLU A 395 -24.03 -24.70 5.43
CA GLU A 395 -22.59 -25.02 5.52
C GLU A 395 -21.74 -24.04 4.70
N THR A 396 -22.14 -23.73 3.47
CA THR A 396 -21.37 -22.85 2.57
C THR A 396 -21.39 -21.40 3.06
N GLU A 397 -22.50 -20.91 3.63
CA GLU A 397 -22.57 -19.54 4.15
C GLU A 397 -21.86 -19.38 5.52
N GLU A 398 -21.75 -20.43 6.33
CA GLU A 398 -20.87 -20.43 7.50
C GLU A 398 -19.38 -20.29 7.10
N VAL A 399 -18.94 -21.06 6.10
CA VAL A 399 -17.59 -20.90 5.51
C VAL A 399 -17.42 -19.50 4.91
N ASN A 400 -18.44 -18.96 4.23
CA ASN A 400 -18.41 -17.61 3.66
C ASN A 400 -18.22 -16.52 4.75
N LYS A 401 -18.88 -16.65 5.91
CA LYS A 401 -18.70 -15.74 7.05
C LYS A 401 -17.27 -15.81 7.61
N THR A 402 -16.72 -17.00 7.80
CA THR A 402 -15.32 -17.19 8.22
C THR A 402 -14.34 -16.61 7.19
N LEU A 403 -14.60 -16.81 5.90
CA LEU A 403 -13.79 -16.30 4.80
C LEU A 403 -13.77 -14.76 4.77
N LYS A 404 -14.94 -14.12 4.88
CA LYS A 404 -15.08 -12.65 4.96
C LYS A 404 -14.37 -12.07 6.18
N ALA A 405 -14.54 -12.68 7.36
CA ALA A 405 -13.86 -12.24 8.59
C ALA A 405 -12.33 -12.39 8.50
N THR A 406 -11.84 -13.46 7.87
CA THR A 406 -10.40 -13.67 7.64
C THR A 406 -9.84 -12.64 6.65
N LEU A 407 -10.57 -12.33 5.58
CA LEU A 407 -10.18 -11.28 4.63
C LEU A 407 -10.11 -9.91 5.30
N GLN A 408 -11.09 -9.58 6.14
CA GLN A 408 -11.11 -8.32 6.90
C GLN A 408 -9.86 -8.22 7.80
N ALA A 409 -9.54 -9.26 8.57
CA ALA A 409 -8.35 -9.29 9.42
C ALA A 409 -7.03 -9.19 8.62
N LEU A 410 -6.97 -9.75 7.40
CA LEU A 410 -5.81 -9.58 6.51
C LEU A 410 -5.69 -8.14 6.00
N LEU A 411 -6.80 -7.53 5.57
CA LEU A 411 -6.81 -6.14 5.10
C LEU A 411 -6.46 -5.16 6.23
N GLU A 412 -6.92 -5.41 7.45
CA GLU A 412 -6.51 -4.64 8.64
C GLU A 412 -5.00 -4.75 8.90
N VAL A 413 -4.41 -5.96 8.84
CA VAL A 413 -2.96 -6.15 9.02
C VAL A 413 -2.14 -5.47 7.91
N VAL A 414 -2.65 -5.41 6.68
CA VAL A 414 -2.00 -4.74 5.53
C VAL A 414 -2.20 -3.22 5.56
N ALA A 415 -3.28 -2.72 6.17
CA ALA A 415 -3.57 -1.29 6.32
C ALA A 415 -2.99 -0.66 7.60
N LEU A 416 -2.28 -1.44 8.43
CA LEU A 416 -1.50 -0.90 9.55
C LEU A 416 -0.28 -0.14 9.01
N ASP A 417 -0.33 1.18 9.13
CA ASP A 417 0.73 2.09 8.69
C ASP A 417 2.03 1.85 9.49
N ASP A 418 3.15 1.63 8.80
CA ASP A 418 4.47 1.32 9.40
C ASP A 418 5.17 2.62 9.87
N GLY A 419 4.48 3.36 10.76
CA GLY A 419 4.90 4.68 11.27
C GLY A 419 6.28 4.70 11.96
N ASP A 420 6.79 3.53 12.36
CA ASP A 420 8.18 3.30 12.81
C ASP A 420 9.23 3.91 11.85
N VAL A 421 8.91 4.07 10.56
CA VAL A 421 9.83 4.64 9.56
C VAL A 421 9.98 6.16 9.69
N LEU A 422 8.93 6.91 10.03
CA LEU A 422 8.96 8.38 10.04
C LEU A 422 9.72 8.94 11.26
N ASP A 423 9.65 8.27 12.42
CA ASP A 423 10.41 8.66 13.62
C ASP A 423 11.93 8.55 13.45
N SER A 424 12.41 7.81 12.44
CA SER A 424 13.84 7.76 12.09
C SER A 424 14.41 9.13 11.67
N PHE A 425 13.58 10.06 11.18
CA PHE A 425 13.98 11.44 10.88
C PHE A 425 13.99 12.36 12.12
N GLN A 426 13.29 11.98 13.20
CA GLN A 426 13.26 12.74 14.45
C GLN A 426 14.45 12.41 15.37
N THR A 427 14.96 11.18 15.29
CA THR A 427 16.07 10.67 16.10
C THR A 427 17.44 11.16 15.62
N ASN A 428 17.68 12.47 15.70
CA ASN A 428 18.99 13.09 15.43
C ASN A 428 20.10 12.42 16.28
N PRO A 429 21.08 11.72 15.68
CA PRO A 429 22.17 11.09 16.42
C PRO A 429 23.23 12.14 16.77
N SER A 430 22.98 12.92 17.83
CA SER A 430 23.95 13.86 18.39
C SER A 430 25.27 13.13 18.68
N THR A 431 26.38 13.71 18.21
CA THR A 431 27.64 12.98 17.98
C THR A 431 28.37 12.56 19.26
N GLU A 432 28.06 11.37 19.79
CA GLU A 432 29.05 10.44 20.38
C GLU A 432 28.41 9.09 20.77
N SER A 433 28.98 7.97 20.26
CA SER A 433 29.08 6.63 20.89
C SER A 433 28.96 5.49 19.86
N LEU A 434 30.10 5.01 19.36
CA LEU A 434 30.17 3.74 18.63
C LEU A 434 30.08 2.55 19.61
N LYS A 435 28.87 2.23 20.07
CA LYS A 435 28.56 0.99 20.81
C LYS A 435 27.33 0.28 20.23
N SER A 436 27.60 -0.50 19.19
CA SER A 436 26.66 -1.35 18.49
C SER A 436 26.20 -2.57 19.31
N THR A 437 25.05 -2.49 20.00
CA THR A 437 24.22 -3.65 20.41
C THR A 437 22.78 -3.21 20.78
N SER A 438 21.88 -3.04 19.80
CA SER A 438 20.43 -2.85 20.08
C SER A 438 19.48 -3.06 18.88
N SER A 439 19.95 -2.99 17.64
CA SER A 439 19.14 -2.96 16.40
C SER A 439 18.47 -4.28 15.99
N ASP A 440 18.00 -5.08 16.94
CA ASP A 440 17.53 -6.47 16.73
C ASP A 440 16.18 -6.78 17.41
N SER A 441 15.52 -5.77 18.00
CA SER A 441 14.13 -5.89 18.50
C SER A 441 13.11 -5.80 17.36
N GLY A 442 13.13 -4.68 16.62
CA GLY A 442 12.19 -4.39 15.54
C GLY A 442 12.19 -5.45 14.45
N SER A 443 13.37 -5.88 13.97
CA SER A 443 13.50 -6.94 12.96
C SER A 443 12.84 -8.25 13.40
N ARG A 444 12.95 -8.63 14.67
CA ARG A 444 12.36 -9.86 15.21
C ARG A 444 10.85 -9.75 15.39
N GLN A 445 10.33 -8.56 15.69
CA GLN A 445 8.88 -8.30 15.71
C GLN A 445 8.28 -8.23 14.30
N ALA A 446 8.94 -7.59 13.34
CA ALA A 446 8.52 -7.59 11.94
C ALA A 446 8.49 -9.00 11.34
N GLY A 447 9.53 -9.81 11.57
CA GLY A 447 9.56 -11.22 11.17
C GLY A 447 8.43 -12.06 11.76
N ARG A 448 8.04 -11.81 13.02
CA ARG A 448 6.87 -12.46 13.65
C ARG A 448 5.54 -11.97 13.09
N ARG A 449 5.36 -10.65 12.92
CA ARG A 449 4.16 -10.07 12.29
C ARG A 449 3.92 -10.67 10.89
N ARG A 450 4.97 -10.71 10.07
CA ARG A 450 4.94 -11.31 8.73
C ARG A 450 4.67 -12.82 8.75
N GLY A 451 5.22 -13.56 9.72
CA GLY A 451 4.89 -14.98 9.91
C GLY A 451 3.40 -15.19 10.20
N GLN A 452 2.84 -14.41 11.13
CA GLN A 452 1.43 -14.49 11.47
C GLN A 452 0.52 -14.15 10.28
N GLN A 453 0.88 -13.13 9.50
CA GLN A 453 0.18 -12.77 8.26
C GLN A 453 0.14 -13.96 7.29
N GLN A 454 1.26 -14.64 7.04
CA GLN A 454 1.32 -15.79 6.12
C GLN A 454 0.50 -16.99 6.60
N GLU A 455 0.36 -17.20 7.91
CA GLU A 455 -0.56 -18.19 8.48
C GLU A 455 -2.03 -17.83 8.19
N THR A 456 -2.40 -16.55 8.38
CA THR A 456 -3.76 -16.05 8.09
C THR A 456 -4.06 -16.06 6.58
N GLU A 457 -3.10 -15.75 5.72
CA GLU A 457 -3.20 -15.90 4.25
C GLU A 457 -3.47 -17.36 3.85
N THR A 458 -2.73 -18.29 4.46
CA THR A 458 -2.92 -19.73 4.22
C THR A 458 -4.31 -20.21 4.67
N PHE A 459 -4.80 -19.71 5.81
CA PHE A 459 -6.16 -19.99 6.28
C PHE A 459 -7.23 -19.39 5.37
N TYR A 460 -7.05 -18.15 4.89
CA TYR A 460 -7.94 -17.52 3.91
C TYR A 460 -8.04 -18.34 2.62
N ILE A 461 -6.91 -18.76 2.03
CA ILE A 461 -6.90 -19.59 0.82
C ILE A 461 -7.58 -20.95 1.05
N THR A 462 -7.36 -21.56 2.22
CA THR A 462 -8.03 -22.81 2.60
C THR A 462 -9.55 -22.63 2.65
N LYS A 463 -10.04 -21.56 3.31
CA LYS A 463 -11.48 -21.26 3.39
C LYS A 463 -12.07 -20.80 2.04
N LEU A 464 -11.28 -20.20 1.16
CA LEU A 464 -11.69 -19.87 -0.20
C LEU A 464 -11.91 -21.15 -1.02
N GLN A 465 -11.03 -22.14 -0.90
CA GLN A 465 -11.19 -23.44 -1.54
C GLN A 465 -12.44 -24.19 -1.03
N GLU A 466 -12.66 -24.22 0.29
CA GLU A 466 -13.89 -24.77 0.88
C GLU A 466 -15.14 -24.07 0.32
N TYR A 467 -15.19 -22.73 0.36
CA TYR A 467 -16.32 -21.93 -0.13
C TYR A 467 -16.60 -22.17 -1.63
N LEU A 468 -15.56 -22.21 -2.47
CA LEU A 468 -15.72 -22.46 -3.91
C LEU A 468 -16.19 -23.88 -4.21
N SER A 469 -15.76 -24.88 -3.43
CA SER A 469 -16.25 -26.25 -3.57
C SER A 469 -17.73 -26.39 -3.15
N GLY A 470 -18.11 -25.82 -2.01
CA GLY A 470 -19.51 -25.77 -1.55
C GLY A 470 -20.41 -25.04 -2.54
N ARG A 471 -19.98 -23.88 -3.04
CA ARG A 471 -20.69 -23.12 -4.08
C ARG A 471 -20.84 -23.88 -5.41
N SER A 472 -19.87 -24.71 -5.78
CA SER A 472 -19.96 -25.58 -6.97
C SER A 472 -21.01 -26.69 -6.78
N ILE A 473 -21.09 -27.27 -5.57
CA ILE A 473 -22.14 -28.25 -5.22
C ILE A 473 -23.51 -27.56 -5.21
N LEU A 474 -23.63 -26.37 -4.62
CA LEU A 474 -24.85 -25.58 -4.62
C LEU A 474 -25.37 -25.32 -6.04
N ALA A 475 -24.53 -24.79 -6.94
CA ALA A 475 -24.95 -24.51 -8.32
C ALA A 475 -25.48 -25.77 -9.05
N LYS A 476 -24.92 -26.95 -8.76
CA LYS A 476 -25.37 -28.23 -9.33
C LYS A 476 -26.67 -28.75 -8.71
N LEU A 477 -26.88 -28.54 -7.41
CA LEU A 477 -28.12 -28.94 -6.72
C LEU A 477 -29.26 -27.98 -7.06
N GLN A 478 -28.98 -26.68 -7.07
CA GLN A 478 -29.91 -25.59 -7.40
C GLN A 478 -30.52 -25.80 -8.79
N ALA A 479 -29.69 -25.91 -9.84
CA ALA A 479 -30.17 -26.10 -11.21
C ALA A 479 -30.95 -27.42 -11.41
N LYS A 480 -30.61 -28.48 -10.65
CA LYS A 480 -31.39 -29.72 -10.63
C LYS A 480 -32.72 -29.57 -9.90
N HIS A 481 -32.76 -28.82 -8.79
CA HIS A 481 -34.00 -28.52 -8.07
C HIS A 481 -34.95 -27.70 -8.95
N GLU A 482 -34.47 -26.59 -9.51
CA GLU A 482 -35.23 -25.69 -10.38
C GLU A 482 -35.89 -26.44 -11.54
N LYS A 483 -35.12 -27.25 -12.29
CA LYS A 483 -35.67 -28.02 -13.42
C LYS A 483 -36.65 -29.13 -13.01
N LEU A 484 -36.45 -29.78 -11.86
CA LEU A 484 -37.43 -30.74 -11.33
C LEU A 484 -38.68 -30.04 -10.80
N GLN A 485 -38.55 -28.84 -10.22
CA GLN A 485 -39.66 -28.05 -9.70
C GLN A 485 -40.52 -27.47 -10.82
N GLU A 486 -39.90 -26.95 -11.90
CA GLU A 486 -40.58 -26.55 -13.13
C GLU A 486 -41.39 -27.70 -13.75
N ALA A 487 -40.82 -28.90 -13.80
CA ALA A 487 -41.47 -30.08 -14.37
C ALA A 487 -42.62 -30.58 -13.48
N LEU A 488 -42.42 -30.64 -12.16
CA LEU A 488 -43.48 -30.99 -11.20
C LEU A 488 -44.65 -30.00 -11.24
N GLN A 489 -44.38 -28.69 -11.38
CA GLN A 489 -45.44 -27.68 -11.54
C GLN A 489 -46.21 -27.78 -12.86
N ARG A 490 -45.65 -28.44 -13.88
CA ARG A 490 -46.34 -28.72 -15.16
C ARG A 490 -47.16 -30.00 -15.08
N GLY A 491 -46.57 -31.09 -14.58
CA GLY A 491 -47.29 -32.33 -14.27
C GLY A 491 -48.48 -32.10 -13.33
N ASP A 492 -48.34 -31.24 -12.31
CA ASP A 492 -49.44 -30.89 -11.38
C ASP A 492 -50.56 -30.04 -12.03
N LYS A 493 -50.33 -29.41 -13.19
CA LYS A 493 -51.37 -28.74 -14.00
C LYS A 493 -52.06 -29.75 -14.90
N GLU A 494 -51.28 -30.52 -15.65
CA GLU A 494 -51.76 -31.58 -16.53
C GLU A 494 -52.58 -32.63 -15.76
N GLU A 495 -52.15 -33.03 -14.55
CA GLU A 495 -52.89 -33.92 -13.65
C GLU A 495 -54.24 -33.32 -13.21
N ARG A 496 -54.35 -31.99 -13.03
CA ARG A 496 -55.64 -31.33 -12.71
C ARG A 496 -56.61 -31.36 -13.89
N GLU A 497 -56.11 -31.22 -15.11
CA GLU A 497 -56.91 -31.24 -16.34
C GLU A 497 -57.34 -32.69 -16.70
N MET A 498 -56.43 -33.66 -16.57
CA MET A 498 -56.73 -35.10 -16.62
C MET A 498 -57.72 -35.53 -15.53
N SER A 499 -57.61 -34.99 -14.31
CA SER A 499 -58.51 -35.31 -13.19
C SER A 499 -59.94 -34.82 -13.44
N TRP A 500 -60.10 -33.58 -13.90
CA TRP A 500 -61.41 -33.01 -14.27
C TRP A 500 -62.09 -33.80 -15.39
N THR A 501 -61.34 -34.23 -16.41
CA THR A 501 -61.89 -35.02 -17.51
C THR A 501 -62.27 -36.45 -17.07
N GLN A 502 -61.40 -37.16 -16.34
CA GLN A 502 -61.67 -38.55 -15.90
C GLN A 502 -62.80 -38.67 -14.88
N TYR A 503 -63.03 -37.66 -14.02
CA TYR A 503 -64.12 -37.67 -13.03
C TYR A 503 -65.51 -37.88 -13.65
N THR A 504 -65.69 -37.49 -14.92
CA THR A 504 -66.98 -37.61 -15.64
C THR A 504 -67.32 -39.03 -16.12
N GLN A 505 -66.36 -39.95 -16.26
CA GLN A 505 -66.57 -41.23 -16.95
C GLN A 505 -66.59 -42.49 -16.07
N ARG A 506 -65.90 -42.52 -14.92
CA ARG A 506 -65.73 -43.78 -14.14
C ARG A 506 -66.83 -44.04 -13.11
N LYS A 507 -68.02 -44.41 -13.62
CA LYS A 507 -69.13 -44.94 -12.81
C LYS A 507 -69.79 -46.20 -13.41
N PHE A 508 -69.02 -47.29 -13.60
CA PHE A 508 -69.62 -48.62 -13.82
C PHE A 508 -68.74 -49.81 -13.41
N GLN A 509 -69.42 -50.82 -12.83
CA GLN A 509 -68.99 -52.22 -12.58
C GLN A 509 -67.94 -52.49 -11.46
N LYS A 510 -67.84 -53.77 -11.09
CA LYS A 510 -67.18 -54.33 -9.88
C LYS A 510 -66.46 -55.65 -10.28
N SER A 511 -65.62 -56.20 -9.38
CA SER A 511 -65.78 -57.56 -8.81
C SER A 511 -64.52 -58.45 -8.70
N HIS A 512 -64.14 -58.80 -7.47
CA HIS A 512 -63.49 -60.05 -6.98
C HIS A 512 -62.11 -60.55 -7.50
N HIS A 513 -61.31 -61.08 -6.55
CA HIS A 513 -60.06 -61.85 -6.77
C HIS A 513 -60.29 -63.25 -7.38
N PRO A 514 -59.23 -63.93 -7.85
CA PRO A 514 -58.64 -65.00 -7.01
C PRO A 514 -57.08 -65.12 -7.03
N ARG A 515 -56.53 -65.82 -6.02
CA ARG A 515 -55.13 -66.30 -5.96
C ARG A 515 -54.93 -67.62 -6.73
N PRO A 516 -53.74 -67.88 -7.32
CA PRO A 516 -53.19 -69.23 -7.56
C PRO A 516 -52.18 -69.63 -6.46
N SER A 517 -51.51 -70.79 -6.61
CA SER A 517 -50.75 -71.48 -5.54
C SER A 517 -49.32 -71.89 -5.93
N SER A 518 -48.49 -72.20 -4.92
CA SER A 518 -47.08 -72.58 -5.03
C SER A 518 -46.82 -73.87 -5.84
N GLN A 519 -45.72 -73.90 -6.62
CA GLN A 519 -45.36 -75.04 -7.48
C GLN A 519 -43.84 -75.28 -7.69
N TYR A 520 -43.02 -75.48 -6.64
CA TYR A 520 -41.67 -76.05 -6.80
C TYR A 520 -41.37 -77.11 -5.72
N ASN A 521 -40.79 -78.25 -6.13
CA ASN A 521 -40.46 -79.38 -5.24
C ASN A 521 -39.00 -79.35 -4.71
N GLN A 522 -38.37 -78.18 -4.71
CA GLN A 522 -37.02 -77.96 -4.19
C GLN A 522 -37.00 -76.66 -3.38
N ARG A 523 -36.14 -76.58 -2.36
CA ARG A 523 -35.97 -75.35 -1.58
C ARG A 523 -35.22 -74.30 -2.40
N LEU A 524 -35.64 -73.05 -2.31
CA LEU A 524 -34.99 -71.93 -2.96
C LEU A 524 -33.76 -71.49 -2.16
N PHE A 525 -33.88 -71.34 -0.84
CA PHE A 525 -32.76 -71.08 0.07
C PHE A 525 -32.37 -72.41 0.77
N GLY A 526 -31.07 -72.65 1.02
CA GLY A 526 -30.63 -73.96 1.54
C GLY A 526 -30.75 -75.09 0.51
N GLY A 527 -30.62 -74.78 -0.78
CA GLY A 527 -30.85 -75.70 -1.90
C GLY A 527 -29.73 -75.69 -2.93
N ASP A 528 -29.79 -76.69 -3.82
CA ASP A 528 -28.86 -76.86 -4.94
C ASP A 528 -29.33 -76.02 -6.14
N MET A 529 -28.54 -75.01 -6.49
CA MET A 529 -28.80 -74.07 -7.59
C MET A 529 -29.02 -74.78 -8.94
N GLU A 530 -28.19 -75.77 -9.26
CA GLU A 530 -28.25 -76.45 -10.55
C GLU A 530 -29.51 -77.32 -10.64
N LYS A 531 -29.82 -78.08 -9.58
CA LYS A 531 -31.05 -78.86 -9.51
C LYS A 531 -32.30 -77.98 -9.49
N PHE A 532 -32.25 -76.80 -8.86
CA PHE A 532 -33.37 -75.86 -8.86
C PHE A 532 -33.66 -75.39 -10.30
N ILE A 533 -32.66 -74.83 -10.99
CA ILE A 533 -32.77 -74.35 -12.39
C ILE A 533 -33.27 -75.46 -13.33
N GLN A 534 -32.72 -76.67 -13.22
CA GLN A 534 -33.17 -77.83 -14.01
C GLN A 534 -34.64 -78.22 -13.76
N SER A 535 -35.19 -77.91 -12.58
CA SER A 535 -36.57 -78.26 -12.21
C SER A 535 -37.59 -77.13 -12.40
N SER A 536 -37.15 -75.87 -12.38
CA SER A 536 -38.03 -74.70 -12.57
C SER A 536 -38.02 -74.17 -14.00
N GLY A 537 -36.98 -74.49 -14.79
CA GLY A 537 -36.77 -73.92 -16.13
C GLY A 537 -36.28 -72.47 -16.13
N GLN A 538 -36.13 -71.84 -14.95
CA GLN A 538 -35.67 -70.46 -14.82
C GLN A 538 -34.15 -70.40 -15.04
N SER A 539 -33.70 -69.76 -16.13
CA SER A 539 -32.26 -69.67 -16.45
C SER A 539 -31.47 -68.80 -15.47
N VAL A 540 -32.14 -67.88 -14.79
CA VAL A 540 -31.71 -67.20 -13.57
C VAL A 540 -32.88 -67.30 -12.58
N PRO A 541 -32.68 -67.66 -11.30
CA PRO A 541 -33.77 -67.78 -10.33
C PRO A 541 -34.49 -66.44 -10.09
N LEU A 542 -35.81 -66.46 -9.98
CA LEU A 542 -36.65 -65.26 -9.82
C LEU A 542 -36.21 -64.33 -8.67
N VAL A 543 -35.71 -64.87 -7.56
CA VAL A 543 -35.16 -64.09 -6.44
C VAL A 543 -33.90 -63.30 -6.83
N VAL A 544 -33.03 -63.87 -7.69
CA VAL A 544 -31.85 -63.16 -8.21
C VAL A 544 -32.28 -62.11 -9.21
N GLU A 545 -33.14 -62.48 -10.16
CA GLU A 545 -33.63 -61.60 -11.22
C GLU A 545 -34.38 -60.39 -10.65
N SER A 546 -35.37 -60.61 -9.78
CA SER A 546 -36.23 -59.53 -9.26
C SER A 546 -35.50 -58.67 -8.22
N CYS A 547 -34.63 -59.22 -7.37
CA CYS A 547 -33.80 -58.39 -6.48
C CYS A 547 -32.80 -57.52 -7.27
N ILE A 548 -32.18 -58.06 -8.34
CA ILE A 548 -31.28 -57.29 -9.21
C ILE A 548 -32.07 -56.23 -9.99
N ARG A 549 -33.25 -56.55 -10.55
CA ARG A 549 -34.15 -55.60 -11.21
C ARG A 549 -34.55 -54.46 -10.26
N PHE A 550 -34.96 -54.78 -9.04
CA PHE A 550 -35.39 -53.78 -8.04
C PHE A 550 -34.25 -52.84 -7.63
N ILE A 551 -33.04 -53.37 -7.39
CA ILE A 551 -31.86 -52.57 -7.05
C ILE A 551 -31.33 -51.80 -8.28
N ASN A 552 -31.52 -52.31 -9.50
CA ASN A 552 -31.17 -51.60 -10.73
C ASN A 552 -32.07 -50.39 -10.99
N LEU A 553 -33.37 -50.51 -10.74
CA LEU A 553 -34.32 -49.40 -10.89
C LEU A 553 -34.15 -48.37 -9.76
N ASN A 554 -34.20 -48.81 -8.50
CA ASN A 554 -34.29 -47.90 -7.35
C ASN A 554 -32.95 -47.60 -6.66
N GLY A 555 -31.94 -48.47 -6.82
CA GLY A 555 -30.83 -48.60 -5.88
C GLY A 555 -29.44 -48.21 -6.38
N LEU A 556 -29.25 -47.89 -7.66
CA LEU A 556 -27.93 -47.57 -8.23
C LEU A 556 -27.24 -46.38 -7.52
N GLN A 557 -28.02 -45.40 -7.04
CA GLN A 557 -27.54 -44.20 -6.34
C GLN A 557 -27.57 -44.33 -4.79
N HIS A 558 -27.91 -45.50 -4.22
CA HIS A 558 -28.13 -45.65 -2.78
C HIS A 558 -26.83 -45.83 -1.99
N GLU A 559 -26.50 -44.89 -1.10
CA GLU A 559 -25.23 -44.91 -0.35
C GLU A 559 -25.05 -46.19 0.47
N GLY A 560 -23.92 -46.88 0.30
CA GLY A 560 -23.59 -48.06 1.08
C GLY A 560 -24.50 -49.27 0.81
N ILE A 561 -25.17 -49.33 -0.35
CA ILE A 561 -25.93 -50.51 -0.79
C ILE A 561 -25.06 -51.79 -0.67
N PHE A 562 -25.64 -52.88 -0.18
CA PHE A 562 -24.93 -54.11 0.25
C PHE A 562 -23.94 -53.98 1.43
N ARG A 563 -23.43 -52.80 1.80
CA ARG A 563 -22.63 -52.57 3.01
C ARG A 563 -23.53 -52.52 4.25
N VAL A 564 -24.63 -51.78 4.16
CA VAL A 564 -25.68 -51.78 5.19
C VAL A 564 -26.45 -53.11 5.13
N SER A 565 -27.17 -53.43 6.21
CA SER A 565 -27.98 -54.65 6.33
C SER A 565 -29.32 -54.32 6.96
N GLY A 566 -30.40 -54.48 6.21
CA GLY A 566 -31.74 -54.16 6.68
C GLY A 566 -32.24 -55.06 7.84
N PRO A 567 -33.32 -54.64 8.54
CA PRO A 567 -33.93 -55.38 9.64
C PRO A 567 -34.17 -56.88 9.36
N GLN A 568 -33.52 -57.74 10.15
CA GLN A 568 -33.45 -59.19 9.88
C GLN A 568 -34.82 -59.91 9.87
N LEU A 569 -35.82 -59.41 10.62
CA LEU A 569 -37.20 -59.91 10.56
C LEU A 569 -37.80 -59.74 9.15
N ARG A 570 -37.71 -58.52 8.60
CA ARG A 570 -38.21 -58.18 7.26
C ARG A 570 -37.44 -58.90 6.16
N VAL A 571 -36.13 -59.13 6.33
CA VAL A 571 -35.34 -60.00 5.43
C VAL A 571 -35.87 -61.45 5.43
N SER A 572 -36.31 -61.98 6.58
CA SER A 572 -36.97 -63.29 6.63
C SER A 572 -38.35 -63.26 5.98
N GLU A 573 -39.17 -62.24 6.21
CA GLU A 573 -40.50 -62.11 5.58
C GLU A 573 -40.43 -62.16 4.04
N ILE A 574 -39.46 -61.44 3.45
CA ILE A 574 -39.23 -61.42 1.99
C ILE A 574 -38.66 -62.76 1.50
N ARG A 575 -37.72 -63.38 2.23
CA ARG A 575 -37.24 -64.75 1.95
C ARG A 575 -38.41 -65.74 1.88
N ASP A 576 -39.27 -65.69 2.89
CA ASP A 576 -40.36 -66.65 3.08
C ASP A 576 -41.47 -66.46 2.04
N ALA A 577 -41.60 -65.27 1.44
CA ALA A 577 -42.43 -65.03 0.26
C ALA A 577 -41.86 -65.70 -1.00
N PHE A 578 -40.56 -65.48 -1.28
CA PHE A 578 -39.89 -66.14 -2.39
C PHE A 578 -39.89 -67.69 -2.25
N GLU A 579 -39.76 -68.25 -1.04
CA GLU A 579 -39.92 -69.71 -0.82
C GLU A 579 -41.33 -70.23 -1.08
N ARG A 580 -42.37 -69.38 -1.00
CA ARG A 580 -43.74 -69.72 -1.42
C ARG A 580 -43.95 -69.59 -2.94
N GLY A 581 -42.98 -69.04 -3.67
CA GLY A 581 -43.12 -68.67 -5.08
C GLY A 581 -43.91 -67.38 -5.31
N GLU A 582 -44.05 -66.53 -4.29
CA GLU A 582 -44.59 -65.16 -4.41
C GLU A 582 -43.42 -64.21 -4.71
N ASP A 583 -43.58 -63.22 -5.60
CA ASP A 583 -42.61 -62.12 -5.78
C ASP A 583 -43.11 -60.86 -5.05
N PRO A 584 -42.58 -60.55 -3.85
CA PRO A 584 -42.98 -59.35 -3.10
C PRO A 584 -42.47 -58.04 -3.71
N LEU A 585 -41.60 -58.08 -4.73
CA LEU A 585 -40.95 -56.90 -5.34
C LEU A 585 -41.68 -56.38 -6.60
N VAL A 586 -42.89 -56.88 -6.87
CA VAL A 586 -43.77 -56.37 -7.95
C VAL A 586 -44.78 -55.35 -7.43
N GLU A 587 -45.36 -55.57 -6.24
CA GLU A 587 -46.43 -54.73 -5.68
C GLU A 587 -46.21 -54.35 -4.19
N GLY A 588 -45.16 -54.85 -3.53
CA GLY A 588 -45.10 -54.91 -2.06
C GLY A 588 -43.88 -54.29 -1.37
N CYS A 589 -42.98 -53.62 -2.10
CA CYS A 589 -41.75 -53.00 -1.55
C CYS A 589 -41.53 -51.60 -2.14
N SER A 590 -41.08 -50.68 -1.30
CA SER A 590 -40.82 -49.27 -1.64
C SER A 590 -39.32 -49.01 -1.84
N ALA A 591 -38.94 -47.86 -2.40
CA ALA A 591 -37.54 -47.44 -2.47
C ALA A 591 -36.82 -47.40 -1.10
N HIS A 592 -37.56 -47.33 0.02
CA HIS A 592 -36.98 -47.42 1.37
C HIS A 592 -36.61 -48.86 1.81
N ASP A 593 -37.06 -49.89 1.10
CA ASP A 593 -36.77 -51.30 1.40
C ASP A 593 -35.45 -51.81 0.74
N LEU A 594 -34.66 -50.93 0.11
CA LEU A 594 -33.43 -51.30 -0.63
C LEU A 594 -32.42 -52.13 0.18
N ASP A 595 -32.12 -51.75 1.43
CA ASP A 595 -31.21 -52.51 2.30
C ASP A 595 -31.79 -53.86 2.77
N LEU A 596 -33.11 -54.06 2.65
CA LEU A 596 -33.76 -55.35 2.84
C LEU A 596 -33.57 -56.23 1.60
N VAL A 597 -33.83 -55.70 0.41
CA VAL A 597 -33.67 -56.42 -0.87
C VAL A 597 -32.20 -56.80 -1.11
N ALA A 598 -31.27 -55.89 -0.86
CA ALA A 598 -29.82 -56.17 -0.87
C ALA A 598 -29.41 -57.18 0.21
N GLY A 599 -30.11 -57.20 1.34
CA GLY A 599 -29.97 -58.22 2.39
C GLY A 599 -30.43 -59.61 1.94
N VAL A 600 -31.58 -59.70 1.27
CA VAL A 600 -32.16 -60.95 0.73
C VAL A 600 -31.29 -61.55 -0.37
N LEU A 601 -30.80 -60.73 -1.30
CA LEU A 601 -29.92 -61.20 -2.38
C LEU A 601 -28.59 -61.77 -1.85
N LYS A 602 -27.97 -61.12 -0.84
CA LYS A 602 -26.81 -61.69 -0.13
C LYS A 602 -27.17 -62.97 0.62
N LEU A 603 -28.29 -62.99 1.33
CA LEU A 603 -28.75 -64.16 2.09
C LEU A 603 -28.96 -65.37 1.18
N TYR A 604 -29.51 -65.16 -0.01
CA TYR A 604 -29.73 -66.19 -1.02
C TYR A 604 -28.42 -66.88 -1.39
N PHE A 605 -27.45 -66.15 -1.94
CA PHE A 605 -26.18 -66.74 -2.39
C PHE A 605 -25.38 -67.38 -1.24
N ARG A 606 -25.43 -66.81 -0.03
CA ARG A 606 -24.79 -67.38 1.17
C ARG A 606 -25.43 -68.70 1.63
N SER A 607 -26.65 -69.00 1.18
CA SER A 607 -27.44 -70.16 1.61
C SER A 607 -27.45 -71.34 0.63
N LEU A 608 -26.70 -71.27 -0.47
CA LEU A 608 -26.71 -72.32 -1.49
C LEU A 608 -25.87 -73.54 -1.05
N GLU A 609 -26.40 -74.74 -1.27
CA GLU A 609 -25.75 -76.02 -0.99
C GLU A 609 -25.72 -76.89 -2.26
N PRO A 610 -24.59 -76.94 -3.02
CA PRO A 610 -23.31 -76.28 -2.77
C PRO A 610 -23.31 -74.77 -3.06
N PRO A 611 -22.35 -73.99 -2.50
CA PRO A 611 -22.17 -72.58 -2.82
C PRO A 611 -21.70 -72.38 -4.27
N LEU A 612 -21.94 -71.19 -4.84
CA LEU A 612 -21.57 -70.84 -6.22
C LEU A 612 -20.09 -71.08 -6.57
N PHE A 613 -19.21 -71.00 -5.56
CA PHE A 613 -17.81 -71.38 -5.64
C PHE A 613 -17.57 -72.61 -4.76
N PRO A 614 -17.51 -73.83 -5.33
CA PRO A 614 -17.30 -75.05 -4.57
C PRO A 614 -15.98 -75.03 -3.77
N PRO A 615 -15.95 -75.59 -2.54
CA PRO A 615 -14.75 -75.63 -1.71
C PRO A 615 -13.52 -76.24 -2.40
N ASP A 616 -13.73 -77.20 -3.32
CA ASP A 616 -12.67 -77.86 -4.08
C ASP A 616 -11.88 -76.90 -4.99
N LEU A 617 -12.49 -75.79 -5.42
CA LEU A 617 -11.82 -74.75 -6.21
C LEU A 617 -11.21 -73.63 -5.36
N PHE A 618 -11.55 -73.54 -4.07
CA PHE A 618 -11.19 -72.41 -3.20
C PHE A 618 -9.68 -72.16 -3.17
N SER A 619 -8.87 -73.20 -2.98
CA SER A 619 -7.40 -73.07 -2.95
C SER A 619 -6.78 -72.69 -4.29
N GLU A 620 -7.30 -73.21 -5.42
CA GLU A 620 -6.83 -72.85 -6.76
C GLU A 620 -7.19 -71.41 -7.12
N LEU A 621 -8.39 -70.97 -6.73
CA LEU A 621 -8.88 -69.62 -6.92
C LEU A 621 -8.13 -68.59 -6.06
N LEU A 622 -7.86 -68.88 -4.78
CA LEU A 622 -7.05 -67.99 -3.94
C LEU A 622 -5.61 -67.85 -4.47
N ALA A 623 -4.99 -68.94 -4.95
CA ALA A 623 -3.67 -68.89 -5.56
C ALA A 623 -3.60 -67.97 -6.80
N SER A 624 -4.71 -67.81 -7.54
CA SER A 624 -4.75 -66.87 -8.67
C SER A 624 -4.64 -65.40 -8.24
N SER A 625 -5.12 -65.03 -7.04
CA SER A 625 -5.06 -63.65 -6.54
C SER A 625 -3.61 -63.16 -6.33
N GLU A 626 -2.69 -64.07 -6.06
CA GLU A 626 -1.27 -63.79 -5.80
C GLU A 626 -0.47 -63.46 -7.07
N LEU A 627 -1.07 -63.61 -8.27
CA LEU A 627 -0.48 -63.18 -9.53
C LEU A 627 -0.50 -61.65 -9.62
N GLU A 628 0.68 -61.03 -9.75
CA GLU A 628 0.85 -59.57 -9.88
C GLU A 628 0.21 -59.00 -11.15
N ALA A 629 0.32 -59.72 -12.27
CA ALA A 629 -0.20 -59.27 -13.55
C ALA A 629 -1.71 -59.53 -13.68
N THR A 630 -2.52 -58.47 -13.74
CA THR A 630 -3.99 -58.53 -13.83
C THR A 630 -4.49 -59.35 -15.02
N SER A 631 -3.78 -59.31 -16.16
CA SER A 631 -4.11 -60.13 -17.35
C SER A 631 -3.98 -61.63 -17.08
N ALA A 632 -2.85 -62.06 -16.53
CA ALA A 632 -2.60 -63.46 -16.17
C ALA A 632 -3.54 -63.95 -15.06
N ARG A 633 -3.89 -63.08 -14.11
CA ARG A 633 -4.92 -63.37 -13.09
C ARG A 633 -6.28 -63.63 -13.74
N VAL A 634 -6.74 -62.75 -14.62
CA VAL A 634 -8.05 -62.88 -15.31
C VAL A 634 -8.11 -64.16 -16.15
N GLU A 635 -7.05 -64.46 -16.91
CA GLU A 635 -6.94 -65.69 -17.70
C GLU A 635 -6.97 -66.95 -16.81
N GLN A 636 -6.21 -66.96 -15.71
CA GLN A 636 -6.20 -68.07 -14.75
C GLN A 636 -7.56 -68.26 -14.05
N VAL A 637 -8.24 -67.17 -13.68
CA VAL A 637 -9.58 -67.22 -13.06
C VAL A 637 -10.62 -67.73 -14.04
N SER A 638 -10.63 -67.23 -15.29
CA SER A 638 -11.55 -67.70 -16.34
C SER A 638 -11.38 -69.20 -16.60
N ARG A 639 -10.12 -69.67 -16.69
CA ARG A 639 -9.79 -71.10 -16.85
C ARG A 639 -10.27 -71.98 -15.69
N LEU A 640 -10.30 -71.45 -14.46
CA LEU A 640 -10.85 -72.17 -13.30
C LEU A 640 -12.38 -72.15 -13.26
N LEU A 641 -13.01 -71.03 -13.65
CA LEU A 641 -14.46 -70.91 -13.77
C LEU A 641 -15.04 -71.85 -14.82
N GLY A 642 -14.32 -72.12 -15.91
CA GLY A 642 -14.70 -73.13 -16.93
C GLY A 642 -14.86 -74.57 -16.42
N ARG A 643 -14.60 -74.85 -15.14
CA ARG A 643 -14.90 -76.13 -14.46
C ARG A 643 -16.28 -76.16 -13.78
N LEU A 644 -17.00 -75.03 -13.73
CA LEU A 644 -18.34 -74.92 -13.12
C LEU A 644 -19.44 -75.34 -14.10
N PRO A 645 -20.60 -75.82 -13.61
CA PRO A 645 -21.77 -76.10 -14.45
C PRO A 645 -22.27 -74.86 -15.21
N ALA A 646 -22.74 -75.05 -16.44
CA ALA A 646 -23.25 -73.96 -17.27
C ALA A 646 -24.35 -73.09 -16.61
N PRO A 647 -25.34 -73.66 -15.86
CA PRO A 647 -26.32 -72.85 -15.13
C PRO A 647 -25.69 -71.92 -14.08
N VAL A 648 -24.67 -72.41 -13.38
CA VAL A 648 -23.93 -71.63 -12.36
C VAL A 648 -23.16 -70.50 -13.02
N LEU A 649 -22.56 -70.72 -14.20
CA LEU A 649 -21.88 -69.69 -14.97
C LEU A 649 -22.81 -68.61 -15.52
N VAL A 650 -24.05 -68.95 -15.92
CA VAL A 650 -25.06 -67.96 -16.35
C VAL A 650 -25.43 -67.04 -15.18
N VAL A 651 -25.71 -67.60 -13.99
CA VAL A 651 -26.05 -66.81 -12.79
C VAL A 651 -24.85 -65.96 -12.32
N LEU A 652 -23.62 -66.50 -12.37
CA LEU A 652 -22.41 -65.75 -12.04
C LEU A 652 -22.17 -64.59 -13.02
N ARG A 653 -22.29 -64.81 -14.33
CA ARG A 653 -22.18 -63.75 -15.35
C ARG A 653 -23.21 -62.65 -15.08
N TYR A 654 -24.47 -63.02 -14.89
CA TYR A 654 -25.56 -62.08 -14.60
C TYR A 654 -25.29 -61.24 -13.35
N LEU A 655 -24.86 -61.87 -12.25
CA LEU A 655 -24.49 -61.18 -11.00
C LEU A 655 -23.28 -60.23 -11.18
N PHE A 656 -22.21 -60.68 -11.82
CA PHE A 656 -20.98 -59.88 -11.91
C PHE A 656 -21.07 -58.76 -12.96
N THR A 657 -21.85 -58.90 -14.03
CA THR A 657 -22.18 -57.77 -14.92
C THR A 657 -23.06 -56.74 -14.21
N PHE A 658 -24.02 -57.16 -13.37
CA PHE A 658 -24.76 -56.24 -12.49
C PHE A 658 -23.86 -55.50 -11.49
N LEU A 659 -22.98 -56.22 -10.77
CA LEU A 659 -22.06 -55.60 -9.82
C LEU A 659 -21.05 -54.66 -10.50
N ASN A 660 -20.64 -54.96 -11.73
CA ASN A 660 -19.83 -54.05 -12.55
C ASN A 660 -20.61 -52.77 -12.92
N HIS A 661 -21.90 -52.87 -13.26
CA HIS A 661 -22.74 -51.71 -13.53
C HIS A 661 -22.97 -50.86 -12.27
N LEU A 662 -23.28 -51.49 -11.13
CA LEU A 662 -23.45 -50.80 -9.86
C LEU A 662 -22.18 -50.05 -9.43
N ALA A 663 -21.01 -50.61 -9.69
CA ALA A 663 -19.72 -49.98 -9.42
C ALA A 663 -19.43 -48.75 -10.32
N GLN A 664 -20.14 -48.57 -11.44
CA GLN A 664 -20.02 -47.36 -12.29
C GLN A 664 -20.69 -46.13 -11.64
N TYR A 665 -21.48 -46.33 -10.57
CA TYR A 665 -22.11 -45.27 -9.76
C TYR A 665 -21.39 -45.04 -8.42
N SER A 666 -20.12 -45.46 -8.29
CA SER A 666 -19.31 -45.35 -7.06
C SER A 666 -19.27 -43.94 -6.46
N ASP A 667 -19.32 -42.91 -7.30
CA ASP A 667 -19.25 -41.49 -6.92
C ASP A 667 -20.53 -40.99 -6.23
N GLU A 668 -21.64 -41.74 -6.35
CA GLU A 668 -22.92 -41.44 -5.71
C GLU A 668 -23.27 -42.47 -4.62
N ASN A 669 -23.03 -43.76 -4.86
CA ASN A 669 -23.37 -44.84 -3.93
C ASN A 669 -22.24 -45.23 -2.94
N MET A 670 -21.03 -44.69 -3.09
CA MET A 670 -19.84 -44.96 -2.26
C MET A 670 -19.35 -46.43 -2.29
N MET A 671 -19.82 -47.25 -3.23
CA MET A 671 -19.56 -48.68 -3.33
C MET A 671 -18.73 -49.01 -4.58
N ASP A 672 -17.44 -48.70 -4.51
CA ASP A 672 -16.45 -49.10 -5.52
C ASP A 672 -16.28 -50.65 -5.62
N PRO A 673 -15.58 -51.18 -6.66
CA PRO A 673 -15.39 -52.62 -6.84
C PRO A 673 -14.73 -53.36 -5.68
N TYR A 674 -13.94 -52.69 -4.83
CA TYR A 674 -13.35 -53.27 -3.64
C TYR A 674 -14.37 -53.30 -2.47
N ASN A 675 -15.13 -52.22 -2.26
CA ASN A 675 -16.19 -52.17 -1.26
C ASN A 675 -17.29 -53.21 -1.54
N LEU A 676 -17.68 -53.39 -2.81
CA LEU A 676 -18.59 -54.48 -3.21
C LEU A 676 -17.96 -55.86 -3.00
N ALA A 677 -16.65 -56.02 -3.28
CA ALA A 677 -15.94 -57.27 -3.04
C ALA A 677 -15.80 -57.62 -1.54
N VAL A 678 -15.69 -56.63 -0.65
CA VAL A 678 -15.75 -56.84 0.81
C VAL A 678 -17.12 -57.41 1.23
N CYS A 679 -18.22 -56.96 0.62
CA CYS A 679 -19.57 -57.44 0.90
C CYS A 679 -19.87 -58.82 0.29
N PHE A 680 -19.45 -59.07 -0.94
CA PHE A 680 -19.71 -60.31 -1.66
C PHE A 680 -18.67 -61.41 -1.44
N GLY A 681 -17.43 -61.08 -1.05
CA GLY A 681 -16.36 -62.03 -0.71
C GLY A 681 -16.80 -63.17 0.23
N PRO A 682 -17.21 -62.88 1.49
CA PRO A 682 -17.65 -63.89 2.44
C PRO A 682 -19.06 -64.45 2.13
N THR A 683 -19.76 -63.86 1.17
CA THR A 683 -21.09 -64.30 0.70
C THR A 683 -20.97 -65.38 -0.39
N LEU A 684 -19.93 -65.29 -1.24
CA LEU A 684 -19.73 -66.15 -2.41
C LEU A 684 -18.65 -67.22 -2.20
N LEU A 685 -17.57 -66.91 -1.46
CA LEU A 685 -16.48 -67.83 -1.14
C LEU A 685 -16.38 -68.04 0.38
N PRO A 686 -17.24 -68.89 0.98
CA PRO A 686 -17.12 -69.25 2.39
C PRO A 686 -15.80 -69.97 2.65
N VAL A 687 -15.10 -69.56 3.71
CA VAL A 687 -13.80 -70.12 4.09
C VAL A 687 -13.95 -71.56 4.58
N PRO A 688 -13.21 -72.55 4.03
CA PRO A 688 -13.29 -73.94 4.46
C PRO A 688 -12.94 -74.14 5.94
N ALA A 689 -13.66 -75.06 6.59
CA ALA A 689 -13.50 -75.33 8.02
C ALA A 689 -12.05 -75.74 8.37
N GLY A 690 -11.44 -74.99 9.31
CA GLY A 690 -10.06 -75.20 9.76
C GLY A 690 -9.03 -74.17 9.26
N GLN A 691 -9.44 -73.21 8.42
CA GLN A 691 -8.59 -72.07 8.02
C GLN A 691 -9.05 -70.78 8.72
N ASP A 692 -8.14 -69.85 9.00
CA ASP A 692 -8.46 -68.56 9.66
C ASP A 692 -9.02 -67.55 8.63
N PRO A 693 -10.31 -67.14 8.72
CA PRO A 693 -10.90 -66.22 7.77
C PRO A 693 -10.18 -64.87 7.68
N VAL A 694 -9.62 -64.37 8.79
CA VAL A 694 -8.96 -63.05 8.84
C VAL A 694 -7.72 -63.03 7.94
N THR A 695 -6.96 -64.13 7.88
CA THR A 695 -5.77 -64.26 7.01
C THR A 695 -6.10 -64.42 5.52
N LEU A 696 -7.35 -64.75 5.18
CA LEU A 696 -7.78 -65.02 3.81
C LEU A 696 -8.60 -63.89 3.21
N GLN A 697 -9.28 -63.08 4.03
CA GLN A 697 -10.19 -62.02 3.60
C GLN A 697 -9.60 -61.11 2.52
N GLY A 698 -8.33 -60.69 2.65
CA GLY A 698 -7.67 -59.84 1.64
C GLY A 698 -7.56 -60.50 0.26
N ARG A 699 -7.21 -61.79 0.20
CA ARG A 699 -7.12 -62.57 -1.06
C ARG A 699 -8.50 -62.86 -1.64
N VAL A 700 -9.49 -63.16 -0.81
CA VAL A 700 -10.90 -63.34 -1.21
C VAL A 700 -11.46 -62.04 -1.81
N ASN A 701 -11.25 -60.89 -1.15
CA ASN A 701 -11.67 -59.58 -1.65
C ASN A 701 -10.99 -59.26 -2.99
N GLN A 702 -9.67 -59.48 -3.11
CA GLN A 702 -8.92 -59.20 -4.34
C GLN A 702 -9.37 -60.08 -5.53
N LEU A 703 -9.73 -61.34 -5.26
CA LEU A 703 -10.34 -62.21 -6.26
C LEU A 703 -11.72 -61.69 -6.70
N VAL A 704 -12.64 -61.42 -5.77
CA VAL A 704 -13.99 -60.94 -6.11
C VAL A 704 -13.96 -59.56 -6.76
N GLN A 705 -13.05 -58.67 -6.36
CA GLN A 705 -12.80 -57.40 -7.05
C GLN A 705 -12.36 -57.63 -8.51
N THR A 706 -11.54 -58.65 -8.78
CA THR A 706 -11.13 -59.00 -10.15
C THR A 706 -12.33 -59.47 -10.98
N LEU A 707 -13.25 -60.25 -10.39
CA LEU A 707 -14.50 -60.68 -11.03
C LEU A 707 -15.43 -59.49 -11.36
N ILE A 708 -15.57 -58.52 -10.44
CA ILE A 708 -16.38 -57.30 -10.63
C ILE A 708 -15.74 -56.38 -11.68
N THR A 709 -14.41 -56.31 -11.75
CA THR A 709 -13.72 -55.33 -12.61
C THR A 709 -13.67 -55.74 -14.09
N GLN A 710 -13.65 -57.03 -14.42
CA GLN A 710 -13.52 -57.50 -15.80
C GLN A 710 -14.46 -58.69 -16.15
N PRO A 711 -15.78 -58.59 -15.92
CA PRO A 711 -16.71 -59.71 -16.15
C PRO A 711 -16.63 -60.25 -17.58
N ASP A 712 -16.57 -59.37 -18.59
CA ASP A 712 -16.55 -59.71 -20.02
C ASP A 712 -15.28 -60.45 -20.49
N ARG A 713 -14.24 -60.46 -19.65
CA ARG A 713 -12.98 -61.19 -19.89
C ARG A 713 -12.81 -62.43 -18.98
N VAL A 714 -13.71 -62.60 -18.03
CA VAL A 714 -13.69 -63.66 -17.01
C VAL A 714 -14.72 -64.74 -17.33
N PHE A 715 -15.93 -64.34 -17.74
CA PHE A 715 -17.04 -65.23 -18.09
C PHE A 715 -17.18 -65.41 -19.61
N PRO A 716 -17.63 -66.59 -20.10
CA PRO A 716 -17.77 -66.81 -21.54
C PRO A 716 -18.81 -65.90 -22.21
N PRO A 717 -18.56 -65.45 -23.46
CA PRO A 717 -19.47 -64.60 -24.21
C PRO A 717 -20.75 -65.36 -24.60
N LEU A 718 -21.78 -64.60 -25.01
CA LEU A 718 -23.08 -65.11 -25.48
C LEU A 718 -23.00 -66.19 -26.57
N THR A 719 -21.95 -66.16 -27.40
CA THR A 719 -21.68 -67.15 -28.47
C THR A 719 -21.23 -68.51 -27.96
N GLU A 720 -20.70 -68.58 -26.74
CA GLU A 720 -20.18 -69.81 -26.11
C GLU A 720 -21.08 -70.29 -24.97
N LEU A 721 -21.70 -69.36 -24.24
CA LEU A 721 -22.66 -69.64 -23.16
C LEU A 721 -23.97 -68.89 -23.42
N PRO A 722 -24.94 -69.50 -24.14
CA PRO A 722 -26.26 -68.92 -24.34
C PRO A 722 -27.07 -68.93 -23.02
N GLY A 723 -27.87 -67.89 -22.84
CA GLY A 723 -28.65 -67.64 -21.63
C GLY A 723 -28.84 -66.14 -21.43
N PRO A 724 -29.67 -65.71 -20.47
CA PRO A 724 -29.90 -64.30 -20.18
C PRO A 724 -28.58 -63.56 -19.87
N VAL A 725 -28.60 -62.27 -20.16
CA VAL A 725 -27.58 -61.29 -19.80
C VAL A 725 -28.27 -60.18 -19.04
N TYR A 726 -27.57 -59.58 -18.09
CA TYR A 726 -28.08 -58.44 -17.35
C TYR A 726 -28.05 -57.20 -18.25
N GLU A 727 -29.22 -56.62 -18.52
CA GLU A 727 -29.38 -55.37 -19.26
C GLU A 727 -29.36 -54.18 -18.29
N LYS A 728 -28.74 -53.07 -18.70
CA LYS A 728 -28.62 -51.87 -17.85
C LYS A 728 -29.97 -51.18 -17.61
N CYS A 729 -30.91 -51.29 -18.56
CA CYS A 729 -32.21 -50.63 -18.53
C CYS A 729 -33.34 -51.68 -18.51
N MET A 730 -33.70 -52.15 -17.32
CA MET A 730 -34.69 -53.21 -17.12
C MET A 730 -36.15 -52.69 -17.07
N ALA A 731 -36.69 -52.30 -18.23
CA ALA A 731 -38.12 -52.01 -18.40
C ALA A 731 -38.94 -53.32 -18.47
N PRO A 732 -40.19 -53.36 -17.97
CA PRO A 732 -41.03 -54.56 -18.03
C PRO A 732 -41.51 -54.87 -19.47
N PRO A 733 -41.56 -56.14 -19.90
CA PRO A 733 -41.87 -56.50 -21.29
C PRO A 733 -43.38 -56.49 -21.60
N SER A 734 -43.88 -55.38 -22.15
CA SER A 734 -45.27 -55.25 -22.62
C SER A 734 -45.59 -56.11 -23.85
N THR A 735 -46.78 -56.71 -23.89
CA THR A 735 -47.13 -57.76 -24.87
C THR A 735 -47.51 -57.27 -26.27
N ARG A 736 -46.65 -57.54 -27.26
CA ARG A 736 -46.92 -57.84 -28.70
C ARG A 736 -48.18 -57.27 -29.39
N CYS A 737 -47.96 -56.44 -30.42
CA CYS A 737 -48.57 -56.55 -31.78
C CYS A 737 -47.56 -55.96 -32.79
N LEU A 738 -46.97 -56.74 -33.70
CA LEU A 738 -47.47 -57.19 -35.02
C LEU A 738 -47.38 -56.12 -36.15
N GLY A 739 -46.55 -56.36 -37.19
CA GLY A 739 -46.67 -55.66 -38.47
C GLY A 739 -45.34 -55.32 -39.19
N ASP A 740 -45.00 -56.08 -40.22
CA ASP A 740 -43.76 -56.00 -41.01
C ASP A 740 -43.57 -54.70 -41.84
N ALA A 741 -42.45 -53.99 -41.61
CA ALA A 741 -41.47 -53.54 -42.63
C ALA A 741 -41.95 -52.63 -43.82
N PRO A 742 -41.09 -52.26 -44.81
CA PRO A 742 -40.30 -51.01 -44.70
C PRO A 742 -40.29 -50.10 -45.95
N LEU A 743 -40.03 -48.80 -45.78
CA LEU A 743 -39.43 -47.84 -46.75
C LEU A 743 -39.05 -46.56 -45.94
N GLU A 744 -37.87 -45.95 -46.10
CA GLU A 744 -37.52 -44.83 -47.02
C GLU A 744 -38.53 -43.68 -47.10
N SER A 745 -38.16 -42.41 -47.31
CA SER A 745 -36.89 -41.65 -47.15
C SER A 745 -37.17 -40.22 -47.65
N LEU A 746 -36.74 -39.17 -46.91
CA LEU A 746 -36.88 -37.75 -47.28
C LEU A 746 -38.35 -37.27 -47.41
N GLY A 747 -38.67 -35.98 -47.31
CA GLY A 747 -37.84 -34.83 -46.95
C GLY A 747 -38.75 -33.61 -46.73
N ALA A 748 -38.30 -32.64 -45.94
CA ALA A 748 -39.09 -31.42 -45.67
C ALA A 748 -39.13 -30.50 -46.90
N ASP A 749 -40.28 -29.84 -47.11
CA ASP A 749 -40.46 -28.82 -48.14
C ASP A 749 -41.41 -27.71 -47.60
N ASN A 750 -40.87 -26.50 -47.50
CA ASN A 750 -41.50 -25.17 -47.54
C ASN A 750 -42.70 -24.80 -46.63
N GLU A 751 -42.49 -23.75 -45.83
CA GLU A 751 -43.25 -22.47 -45.79
C GLU A 751 -44.24 -22.24 -46.98
N PRO A 752 -45.34 -21.45 -46.85
CA PRO A 752 -45.38 -20.21 -46.05
C PRO A 752 -46.74 -19.75 -45.45
N ASP A 753 -46.70 -18.57 -44.82
CA ASP A 753 -47.67 -17.45 -44.88
C ASP A 753 -49.04 -17.45 -44.14
N LEU A 754 -49.15 -16.42 -43.28
CA LEU A 754 -50.21 -15.39 -43.16
C LEU A 754 -51.63 -15.69 -42.60
N GLU A 755 -51.94 -14.90 -41.54
CA GLU A 755 -53.22 -14.24 -41.22
C GLU A 755 -54.48 -15.08 -40.87
N ALA A 756 -55.48 -14.60 -40.10
CA ALA A 756 -55.53 -13.63 -38.99
C ALA A 756 -56.95 -13.68 -38.34
N GLU A 757 -57.09 -13.25 -37.08
CA GLU A 757 -58.37 -12.93 -36.38
C GLU A 757 -59.37 -14.11 -36.11
N THR A 758 -60.27 -14.12 -35.11
CA THR A 758 -60.51 -13.29 -33.89
C THR A 758 -61.36 -14.04 -32.84
N LEU A 759 -61.34 -13.55 -31.57
CA LEU A 759 -62.37 -13.71 -30.49
C LEU A 759 -62.56 -15.11 -29.84
N ALA A 760 -62.87 -15.26 -28.54
CA ALA A 760 -63.08 -14.29 -27.44
C ALA A 760 -63.01 -14.92 -26.02
N GLN A 761 -62.61 -14.11 -25.01
CA GLN A 761 -62.91 -14.21 -23.55
C GLN A 761 -62.41 -15.46 -22.77
N GLU A 762 -62.18 -15.49 -21.44
CA GLU A 762 -61.94 -14.53 -20.32
C GLU A 762 -61.45 -15.40 -19.11
N ASP A 763 -60.67 -14.95 -18.12
CA ASP A 763 -59.94 -13.69 -17.86
C ASP A 763 -58.43 -13.90 -18.16
N ASP A 764 -57.35 -13.50 -17.45
CA ASP A 764 -57.06 -12.70 -16.22
C ASP A 764 -55.60 -12.13 -16.31
N LEU A 765 -55.08 -11.47 -15.27
CA LEU A 765 -53.79 -10.73 -15.23
C LEU A 765 -52.82 -11.26 -14.14
N ASP A 766 -51.50 -11.17 -14.28
CA ASP A 766 -50.69 -9.99 -13.87
C ASP A 766 -49.22 -10.07 -14.35
N GLY A 767 -48.43 -8.99 -14.23
CA GLY A 767 -46.95 -9.08 -14.17
C GLY A 767 -46.08 -8.16 -15.03
N VAL A 768 -46.62 -7.35 -15.95
CA VAL A 768 -45.79 -6.42 -16.77
C VAL A 768 -45.58 -5.09 -16.04
N VAL A 769 -44.32 -4.74 -15.73
CA VAL A 769 -43.98 -3.51 -15.00
C VAL A 769 -43.44 -2.46 -15.98
N GLU A 770 -44.16 -1.37 -16.19
CA GLU A 770 -43.65 -0.24 -16.98
C GLU A 770 -42.72 0.64 -16.12
N ALA A 771 -41.56 1.02 -16.67
CA ALA A 771 -40.53 1.81 -15.99
C ALA A 771 -40.02 2.94 -16.90
N VAL A 772 -39.60 4.06 -16.29
CA VAL A 772 -39.16 5.25 -17.04
C VAL A 772 -37.64 5.38 -17.01
N ALA A 773 -37.02 5.60 -18.17
CA ALA A 773 -35.58 5.81 -18.30
C ALA A 773 -35.15 7.18 -17.71
N CYS A 774 -34.46 7.14 -16.58
CA CYS A 774 -33.95 8.33 -15.90
C CYS A 774 -32.67 8.89 -16.54
N PHE A 775 -31.95 8.07 -17.30
CA PHE A 775 -30.76 8.44 -18.06
C PHE A 775 -30.78 7.77 -19.44
N ALA A 776 -30.14 8.39 -20.43
CA ALA A 776 -29.96 7.76 -21.74
C ALA A 776 -28.92 6.64 -21.65
N TYR A 777 -29.16 5.54 -22.37
CA TYR A 777 -28.29 4.37 -22.41
C TYR A 777 -28.07 3.90 -23.85
N THR A 778 -26.88 3.37 -24.12
CA THR A 778 -26.53 2.80 -25.42
C THR A 778 -25.97 1.41 -25.16
N GLY A 779 -26.65 0.41 -25.70
CA GLY A 779 -26.28 -1.00 -25.55
C GLY A 779 -24.91 -1.28 -26.13
N ARG A 780 -24.08 -2.02 -25.37
CA ARG A 780 -22.71 -2.38 -25.74
C ARG A 780 -22.63 -3.72 -26.46
N THR A 781 -23.67 -4.53 -26.32
CA THR A 781 -23.86 -5.82 -27.01
C THR A 781 -25.22 -5.86 -27.70
N ALA A 782 -25.39 -6.77 -28.67
CA ALA A 782 -26.65 -6.95 -29.40
C ALA A 782 -27.83 -7.46 -28.53
N GLN A 783 -27.60 -7.75 -27.25
CA GLN A 783 -28.63 -8.12 -26.28
C GLN A 783 -29.05 -6.96 -25.38
N GLU A 784 -28.40 -5.80 -25.45
CA GLU A 784 -28.70 -4.62 -24.62
C GLU A 784 -29.54 -3.60 -25.39
N LEU A 785 -30.67 -3.18 -24.81
CA LEU A 785 -31.53 -2.18 -25.43
C LEU A 785 -30.93 -0.78 -25.29
N SER A 786 -30.96 -0.01 -26.39
CA SER A 786 -30.61 1.41 -26.38
C SER A 786 -31.88 2.25 -26.22
N PHE A 787 -31.84 3.25 -25.36
CA PHE A 787 -32.98 4.11 -25.02
C PHE A 787 -32.50 5.48 -24.52
N ARG A 788 -33.37 6.48 -24.54
CA ARG A 788 -33.09 7.87 -24.16
C ARG A 788 -33.71 8.19 -22.81
N ARG A 789 -33.29 9.30 -22.22
CA ARG A 789 -33.86 9.80 -20.97
C ARG A 789 -35.29 10.29 -21.22
N GLY A 790 -36.25 9.70 -20.54
CA GLY A 790 -37.69 9.97 -20.67
C GLY A 790 -38.48 8.83 -21.34
N ASP A 791 -37.79 7.87 -21.95
CA ASP A 791 -38.43 6.76 -22.66
C ASP A 791 -39.11 5.79 -21.68
N VAL A 792 -40.26 5.23 -22.08
CA VAL A 792 -41.04 4.26 -21.29
C VAL A 792 -40.68 2.85 -21.76
N LEU A 793 -40.24 2.01 -20.83
CA LEU A 793 -39.73 0.66 -21.08
C LEU A 793 -40.62 -0.35 -20.37
N ARG A 794 -40.95 -1.47 -21.02
CA ARG A 794 -41.67 -2.57 -20.37
C ARG A 794 -40.68 -3.55 -19.78
N LEU A 795 -40.83 -3.91 -18.51
CA LEU A 795 -40.04 -4.94 -17.86
C LEU A 795 -40.87 -6.22 -17.74
N HIS A 796 -40.27 -7.35 -18.11
CA HIS A 796 -40.90 -8.67 -18.02
C HIS A 796 -40.33 -9.49 -16.87
N GLU A 797 -38.99 -9.54 -16.74
CA GLU A 797 -38.34 -10.39 -15.74
C GLU A 797 -37.03 -9.75 -15.26
N ARG A 798 -36.65 -10.00 -14.00
CA ARG A 798 -35.42 -9.45 -13.42
C ARG A 798 -34.23 -10.37 -13.64
N ALA A 799 -33.59 -10.24 -14.81
CA ALA A 799 -32.43 -11.04 -15.21
C ALA A 799 -31.24 -11.02 -14.22
N SER A 800 -31.05 -9.96 -13.42
CA SER A 800 -30.13 -9.95 -12.26
C SER A 800 -30.39 -8.76 -11.31
N SER A 801 -29.54 -8.58 -10.29
CA SER A 801 -29.55 -7.40 -9.42
C SER A 801 -29.52 -6.08 -10.17
N ASP A 802 -28.74 -6.01 -11.26
CA ASP A 802 -28.41 -4.80 -11.99
C ASP A 802 -29.08 -4.71 -13.38
N TRP A 803 -29.80 -5.75 -13.80
CA TRP A 803 -30.38 -5.86 -15.14
C TRP A 803 -31.79 -6.45 -15.14
N TRP A 804 -32.64 -5.93 -16.00
CA TRP A 804 -33.96 -6.46 -16.33
C TRP A 804 -33.98 -6.96 -17.77
N TRP A 805 -34.78 -7.98 -18.04
CA TRP A 805 -35.22 -8.34 -19.38
C TRP A 805 -36.54 -7.61 -19.68
N GLY A 806 -36.60 -6.93 -20.82
CA GLY A 806 -37.70 -6.04 -21.16
C GLY A 806 -37.79 -5.71 -22.64
N GLU A 807 -38.66 -4.75 -22.96
CA GLU A 807 -39.02 -4.36 -24.33
C GLU A 807 -39.00 -2.82 -24.46
N HIS A 808 -38.40 -2.32 -25.55
CA HIS A 808 -38.36 -0.91 -25.94
C HIS A 808 -38.57 -0.78 -27.46
N GLU A 809 -39.52 0.05 -27.89
CA GLU A 809 -39.90 0.23 -29.30
C GLU A 809 -40.15 -1.11 -30.06
N GLY A 810 -40.59 -2.16 -29.36
CA GLY A 810 -40.83 -3.50 -29.90
C GLY A 810 -39.59 -4.41 -29.96
N ALA A 811 -38.39 -3.91 -29.66
CA ALA A 811 -37.19 -4.71 -29.50
C ALA A 811 -37.07 -5.24 -28.06
N ARG A 812 -36.71 -6.52 -27.89
CA ARG A 812 -36.52 -7.16 -26.57
C ARG A 812 -35.04 -7.32 -26.23
N GLY A 813 -34.71 -7.13 -24.96
CA GLY A 813 -33.33 -7.21 -24.48
C GLY A 813 -33.14 -6.76 -23.04
N LEU A 814 -31.87 -6.60 -22.66
CA LEU A 814 -31.40 -6.22 -21.35
C LEU A 814 -31.44 -4.70 -21.13
N ILE A 815 -31.98 -4.30 -19.98
CA ILE A 815 -32.17 -2.92 -19.53
C ILE A 815 -31.44 -2.74 -18.18
N PRO A 816 -30.48 -1.81 -18.04
CA PRO A 816 -29.80 -1.58 -16.76
C PRO A 816 -30.73 -1.00 -15.70
N HIS A 817 -30.86 -1.68 -14.56
CA HIS A 817 -31.72 -1.27 -13.44
C HIS A 817 -31.39 0.12 -12.88
N LYS A 818 -30.11 0.52 -12.93
CA LYS A 818 -29.63 1.83 -12.45
C LYS A 818 -29.98 3.01 -13.38
N TYR A 819 -30.49 2.73 -14.58
CA TYR A 819 -30.85 3.73 -15.59
C TYR A 819 -32.35 4.02 -15.65
N ILE A 820 -33.15 3.30 -14.86
CA ILE A 820 -34.62 3.33 -14.86
C ILE A 820 -35.17 3.60 -13.45
N THR A 821 -36.39 4.12 -13.35
CA THR A 821 -37.15 4.16 -12.10
C THR A 821 -38.45 3.37 -12.25
N LEU A 822 -38.69 2.49 -11.27
CA LEU A 822 -39.92 1.71 -11.14
C LEU A 822 -41.03 2.58 -10.50
N PRO A 823 -42.30 2.42 -10.88
CA PRO A 823 -43.43 2.97 -10.15
C PRO A 823 -43.45 2.48 -8.70
N ALA A 824 -43.76 3.38 -7.76
CA ALA A 824 -43.76 3.05 -6.34
C ALA A 824 -44.99 2.19 -5.97
N GLY A 825 -44.84 0.86 -6.00
CA GLY A 825 -45.90 -0.08 -5.61
C GLY A 825 -45.55 -1.57 -5.54
N ALA A 826 -44.41 -2.02 -6.11
CA ALA A 826 -44.15 -3.44 -6.38
C ALA A 826 -43.09 -4.13 -5.48
N GLU A 827 -42.96 -3.76 -4.20
CA GLU A 827 -42.14 -4.50 -3.22
C GLU A 827 -42.80 -4.59 -1.83
N LYS A 828 -43.52 -5.71 -1.54
CA LYS A 828 -43.49 -6.53 -0.30
C LYS A 828 -44.77 -7.32 -0.03
N GLN A 829 -44.66 -8.65 -0.03
CA GLN A 829 -44.99 -9.58 1.08
C GLN A 829 -44.63 -11.02 0.63
N GLU A 830 -44.40 -12.01 1.50
CA GLU A 830 -44.55 -12.14 2.96
C GLU A 830 -43.15 -12.28 3.66
N VAL A 831 -42.88 -12.04 4.95
CA VAL A 831 -43.64 -12.04 6.23
C VAL A 831 -43.95 -13.46 6.75
N GLY A 832 -43.82 -13.80 8.04
CA GLY A 832 -43.38 -13.08 9.25
C GLY A 832 -42.92 -14.06 10.35
N ALA A 833 -43.07 -13.81 11.66
CA ALA A 833 -43.63 -12.67 12.39
C ALA A 833 -43.14 -12.64 13.86
N GLY A 834 -43.27 -11.49 14.54
CA GLY A 834 -42.94 -11.30 15.98
C GLY A 834 -42.44 -9.88 16.29
N VAL A 835 -43.28 -8.84 16.45
CA VAL A 835 -44.10 -8.51 17.65
C VAL A 835 -43.20 -8.20 18.87
N GLN A 836 -43.11 -7.00 19.46
CA GLN A 836 -43.88 -5.71 19.44
C GLN A 836 -42.88 -4.54 19.71
N THR A 837 -43.11 -3.23 19.89
CA THR A 837 -44.21 -2.22 20.07
C THR A 837 -43.55 -0.82 19.81
N ALA A 838 -44.16 0.39 19.75
CA ALA A 838 -45.51 0.94 19.48
C ALA A 838 -45.41 2.50 19.38
N GLY A 839 -46.37 3.17 18.73
CA GLY A 839 -46.56 4.65 18.70
C GLY A 839 -45.83 5.36 17.54
N ASP A 840 -46.47 5.99 16.54
CA ASP A 840 -47.54 7.02 16.47
C ASP A 840 -47.05 8.48 16.58
N SER A 841 -47.52 9.45 15.78
CA SER A 841 -48.21 9.42 14.47
C SER A 841 -48.30 10.86 13.89
N GLU A 842 -48.51 10.99 12.57
CA GLU A 842 -48.96 12.22 11.83
C GLU A 842 -48.04 13.48 11.86
N SER A 843 -48.05 14.39 10.87
CA SER A 843 -48.63 14.44 9.51
C SER A 843 -47.85 15.44 8.60
N SER A 844 -48.15 15.47 7.31
CA SER A 844 -47.68 16.46 6.30
C SER A 844 -48.90 17.05 5.56
N PRO A 845 -48.82 18.20 4.86
CA PRO A 845 -48.49 18.15 3.41
C PRO A 845 -47.85 19.44 2.80
N GLU A 846 -47.64 19.41 1.46
CA GLU A 846 -47.55 20.54 0.49
C GLU A 846 -46.38 21.57 0.57
N GLY A 847 -45.83 22.10 -0.55
CA GLY A 847 -46.03 21.72 -1.96
C GLY A 847 -45.31 22.62 -3.00
N LEU A 848 -44.77 21.99 -4.05
CA LEU A 848 -44.63 22.43 -5.47
C LEU A 848 -43.94 23.76 -5.92
N LEU A 849 -42.94 23.61 -6.82
CA LEU A 849 -42.65 24.44 -8.04
C LEU A 849 -42.13 25.90 -7.85
N ALA A 850 -41.38 26.56 -8.77
CA ALA A 850 -40.58 26.17 -9.94
C ALA A 850 -39.59 27.31 -10.35
N SER A 851 -38.96 27.20 -11.53
CA SER A 851 -38.03 28.10 -12.26
C SER A 851 -38.42 29.61 -12.30
N GLU A 852 -37.57 30.60 -12.65
CA GLU A 852 -36.67 30.70 -13.81
C GLU A 852 -35.37 31.56 -13.64
N LEU A 853 -34.60 31.65 -14.74
CA LEU A 853 -33.28 32.29 -14.95
C LEU A 853 -33.31 33.85 -14.81
N VAL A 854 -32.18 34.59 -14.86
CA VAL A 854 -31.54 35.05 -16.13
C VAL A 854 -30.15 35.73 -15.91
N HIS A 855 -29.19 35.37 -16.79
CA HIS A 855 -27.96 36.07 -17.29
C HIS A 855 -26.83 36.65 -16.38
N ARG A 856 -25.60 36.35 -16.84
CA ARG A 856 -24.28 37.04 -16.71
C ARG A 856 -24.11 37.96 -17.96
N PRO A 857 -23.32 39.08 -18.04
CA PRO A 857 -21.90 39.18 -17.62
C PRO A 857 -21.27 40.53 -17.16
N GLU A 858 -20.12 40.41 -16.45
CA GLU A 858 -18.77 41.06 -16.62
C GLU A 858 -18.60 42.50 -17.23
N PRO A 859 -17.45 43.22 -17.03
CA PRO A 859 -16.56 43.38 -15.84
C PRO A 859 -15.97 44.83 -15.65
N CYS A 860 -14.94 44.98 -14.79
CA CYS A 860 -14.01 46.14 -14.61
C CYS A 860 -14.58 47.43 -13.94
N THR A 861 -13.82 48.40 -13.39
CA THR A 861 -12.36 48.77 -13.40
C THR A 861 -11.82 49.17 -11.99
N SER A 862 -10.50 49.40 -11.85
CA SER A 862 -9.80 49.96 -10.67
C SER A 862 -9.77 51.51 -10.62
N PRO A 863 -9.19 52.12 -9.56
CA PRO A 863 -8.10 53.09 -9.80
C PRO A 863 -6.95 53.15 -8.73
N GLU A 864 -5.86 53.82 -9.13
CA GLU A 864 -4.66 54.24 -8.36
C GLU A 864 -4.83 55.67 -7.76
N ALA A 865 -3.90 56.32 -7.02
CA ALA A 865 -2.94 55.95 -5.95
C ALA A 865 -2.26 57.24 -5.40
N VAL A 866 -2.07 57.40 -4.07
CA VAL A 866 -1.25 58.47 -3.44
C VAL A 866 -0.67 58.00 -2.07
N GLY A 867 0.50 58.52 -1.67
CA GLY A 867 1.08 58.48 -0.31
C GLY A 867 2.16 59.59 -0.17
N PRO A 868 3.11 59.59 0.80
CA PRO A 868 3.28 58.85 2.07
C PRO A 868 3.25 59.88 3.26
N PRO A 869 3.99 59.80 4.40
CA PRO A 869 4.76 58.74 5.08
C PRO A 869 4.48 58.55 6.61
N GLY A 870 5.09 57.54 7.26
CA GLY A 870 5.18 57.51 8.73
C GLY A 870 5.54 56.18 9.43
N HIS A 871 6.83 56.02 9.78
CA HIS A 871 7.40 55.19 10.87
C HIS A 871 7.16 53.65 11.01
N ARG A 872 8.31 52.94 11.08
CA ARG A 872 8.64 51.76 11.93
C ARG A 872 7.63 50.59 12.00
N ARG A 873 7.89 49.55 11.19
CA ARG A 873 7.60 48.15 11.55
C ARG A 873 8.77 47.57 12.37
N HIS A 874 8.46 46.82 13.42
CA HIS A 874 9.35 45.77 13.92
C HIS A 874 8.90 44.43 13.33
N CYS A 875 9.84 43.56 12.99
CA CYS A 875 9.54 42.19 12.57
C CYS A 875 9.38 41.29 13.81
N LEU A 876 8.38 40.41 13.77
CA LEU A 876 8.28 39.27 14.68
C LEU A 876 8.25 37.99 13.86
N VAL A 877 9.01 36.99 14.34
CA VAL A 877 9.04 35.63 13.79
C VAL A 877 7.83 34.87 14.36
N PRO A 878 7.09 34.08 13.55
CA PRO A 878 6.10 33.14 14.08
C PRO A 878 6.82 32.05 14.88
N ALA A 879 6.65 32.06 16.20
CA ALA A 879 7.07 30.95 17.05
C ALA A 879 5.96 29.88 17.10
N CYS A 880 6.35 28.64 17.41
CA CYS A 880 5.41 27.53 17.60
C CYS A 880 4.44 27.82 18.76
N LEU A 881 3.20 27.33 18.65
CA LEU A 881 2.19 27.38 19.71
C LEU A 881 1.78 25.95 20.07
N GLU A 882 2.47 25.36 21.04
CA GLU A 882 2.04 24.12 21.69
C GLU A 882 0.79 24.40 22.52
N GLN A 883 -0.30 23.69 22.26
CA GLN A 883 -1.54 23.84 23.02
C GLN A 883 -1.79 22.59 23.87
N HIS A 884 -1.33 22.65 25.12
CA HIS A 884 -1.53 21.60 26.12
C HIS A 884 -3.02 21.41 26.40
N VAL A 885 -3.52 20.18 26.25
CA VAL A 885 -4.86 19.76 26.71
C VAL A 885 -4.68 18.52 27.57
N GLU A 886 -4.92 18.66 28.87
CA GLU A 886 -4.97 17.51 29.78
C GLU A 886 -6.30 16.77 29.61
N VAL A 887 -6.24 15.45 29.46
CA VAL A 887 -7.42 14.56 29.37
C VAL A 887 -7.24 13.39 30.35
N ASP A 888 -8.33 12.98 30.99
CA ASP A 888 -8.32 12.16 32.20
C ASP A 888 -7.64 10.77 32.07
N LYS A 889 -6.51 10.61 32.77
CA LYS A 889 -5.87 9.31 32.99
C LYS A 889 -6.73 8.31 33.79
N ALA A 890 -7.80 8.77 34.44
CA ALA A 890 -8.67 7.94 35.28
C ALA A 890 -9.59 7.00 34.47
N VAL A 891 -10.03 7.39 33.26
CA VAL A 891 -11.02 6.60 32.50
C VAL A 891 -10.40 5.35 31.87
N ALA A 892 -9.18 5.48 31.31
CA ALA A 892 -8.47 4.36 30.68
C ALA A 892 -8.15 3.22 31.66
N GLN A 893 -7.84 3.53 32.92
CA GLN A 893 -7.45 2.53 33.92
C GLN A 893 -8.62 1.64 34.38
N ASN A 894 -9.86 2.15 34.37
CA ASN A 894 -11.03 1.34 34.71
C ASN A 894 -11.37 0.30 33.62
N MET A 895 -11.26 0.68 32.34
CA MET A 895 -11.50 -0.22 31.20
C MET A 895 -10.57 -1.45 31.24
N ASP A 896 -9.28 -1.21 31.47
CA ASP A 896 -8.23 -2.24 31.48
C ASP A 896 -8.38 -3.23 32.66
N SER A 897 -9.00 -2.79 33.77
CA SER A 897 -9.33 -3.64 34.91
C SER A 897 -10.52 -4.57 34.62
N VAL A 898 -11.59 -4.05 34.01
CA VAL A 898 -12.78 -4.84 33.64
C VAL A 898 -12.43 -5.90 32.59
N PHE A 899 -11.59 -5.57 31.62
CA PHE A 899 -11.13 -6.51 30.59
C PHE A 899 -10.37 -7.71 31.18
N LYS A 900 -9.50 -7.47 32.18
CA LYS A 900 -8.78 -8.53 32.90
C LYS A 900 -9.70 -9.41 33.76
N GLU A 901 -10.75 -8.85 34.37
CA GLU A 901 -11.69 -9.63 35.17
C GLU A 901 -12.56 -10.57 34.32
N LEU A 902 -12.94 -10.15 33.11
CA LEU A 902 -13.67 -10.98 32.15
C LEU A 902 -12.82 -12.17 31.66
N MET A 903 -11.57 -11.92 31.24
CA MET A 903 -10.66 -12.99 30.79
C MET A 903 -10.34 -14.00 31.91
N GLY A 904 -10.24 -13.53 33.17
CA GLY A 904 -10.00 -14.39 34.33
C GLY A 904 -11.10 -15.41 34.63
N LYS A 905 -12.34 -15.17 34.17
CA LYS A 905 -13.50 -16.03 34.48
C LYS A 905 -13.74 -17.17 33.47
N ALA A 906 -13.08 -17.15 32.32
CA ALA A 906 -13.24 -18.17 31.28
C ALA A 906 -12.49 -19.49 31.56
N SER A 907 -11.36 -19.46 32.28
CA SER A 907 -10.49 -20.65 32.50
C SER A 907 -10.92 -21.55 33.67
N ALA A 908 -12.08 -21.32 34.29
CA ALA A 908 -12.48 -21.93 35.56
C ALA A 908 -13.54 -23.06 35.44
N ARG A 909 -13.56 -23.82 34.33
CA ARG A 909 -14.49 -24.96 34.14
C ARG A 909 -13.88 -26.19 33.43
N GLN A 910 -12.82 -26.76 34.02
CA GLN A 910 -12.61 -28.22 34.03
C GLN A 910 -11.60 -28.57 35.12
N GLY A 911 -11.94 -29.49 36.03
CA GLY A 911 -11.11 -29.82 37.17
C GLY A 911 -11.00 -31.32 37.38
N LEU A 912 -9.76 -31.80 37.52
CA LEU A 912 -9.42 -33.05 38.19
C LEU A 912 -8.31 -32.76 39.20
N GLY A 913 -8.49 -33.29 40.41
CA GLY A 913 -7.65 -33.00 41.57
C GLY A 913 -6.61 -34.08 41.88
N PRO A 914 -6.21 -34.26 43.17
CA PRO A 914 -4.83 -33.90 43.51
C PRO A 914 -4.06 -34.96 44.33
N ALA A 915 -2.73 -34.91 44.25
CA ALA A 915 -1.77 -35.57 45.16
C ALA A 915 -0.38 -34.89 45.01
N PRO A 916 0.53 -34.96 46.01
CA PRO A 916 1.13 -33.71 46.50
C PRO A 916 2.65 -33.54 46.34
N ALA A 917 3.10 -32.35 46.75
CA ALA A 917 4.45 -31.82 46.62
C ALA A 917 5.60 -32.68 47.17
N THR A 918 6.78 -32.56 46.53
CA THR A 918 7.98 -32.05 47.23
C THR A 918 9.01 -31.50 46.24
N SER A 919 9.65 -30.40 46.63
CA SER A 919 10.90 -29.87 46.05
C SER A 919 11.89 -29.70 47.23
N PRO A 920 13.23 -29.68 47.04
CA PRO A 920 13.91 -28.68 46.22
C PRO A 920 15.16 -29.15 45.41
N SER A 921 15.70 -28.21 44.64
CA SER A 921 17.00 -28.21 43.92
C SER A 921 18.20 -28.02 44.90
N PRO A 922 19.50 -27.83 44.48
CA PRO A 922 20.09 -27.85 43.13
C PRO A 922 21.51 -28.49 42.98
N GLY A 923 21.65 -29.56 42.18
CA GLY A 923 22.94 -30.01 41.56
C GLY A 923 24.15 -30.21 42.51
N PRO A 924 25.40 -30.09 42.02
CA PRO A 924 25.94 -30.61 40.75
C PRO A 924 27.18 -31.54 40.99
N ARG A 925 27.49 -32.46 40.06
CA ARG A 925 28.87 -32.92 39.69
C ARG A 925 28.89 -34.18 38.79
N SER A 926 29.71 -34.12 37.74
CA SER A 926 30.37 -35.28 37.09
C SER A 926 31.49 -35.83 38.01
N PRO A 927 31.98 -37.10 37.94
CA PRO A 927 32.56 -37.64 36.68
C PRO A 927 32.62 -39.19 36.46
N LYS A 928 33.05 -39.55 35.25
CA LYS A 928 33.72 -40.82 34.83
C LYS A 928 32.93 -42.15 34.79
N ALA A 929 33.15 -42.87 33.69
CA ALA A 929 32.85 -44.30 33.46
C ALA A 929 34.07 -45.17 33.96
N PRO A 930 34.22 -46.52 33.72
CA PRO A 930 33.97 -47.23 32.43
C PRO A 930 33.62 -48.77 32.49
N VAL A 931 33.60 -49.44 31.32
CA VAL A 931 33.82 -50.92 31.11
C VAL A 931 32.65 -51.85 31.57
N SER A 932 32.21 -52.93 30.88
CA SER A 932 32.66 -53.65 29.65
C SER A 932 31.60 -54.53 28.92
N SER A 933 31.57 -54.43 27.58
CA SER A 933 31.50 -55.55 26.59
C SER A 933 30.23 -56.45 26.50
N ARG A 934 30.00 -57.31 25.47
CA ARG A 934 30.87 -57.92 24.44
C ARG A 934 30.07 -58.42 23.20
N LEU A 935 30.71 -58.46 22.01
CA LEU A 935 30.38 -59.24 20.77
C LEU A 935 29.05 -58.93 19.99
N GLY A 936 29.01 -58.95 18.65
CA GLY A 936 30.11 -58.86 17.66
C GLY A 936 29.83 -59.34 16.22
N ARG A 937 30.51 -58.72 15.23
CA ARG A 937 30.70 -59.11 13.79
C ARG A 937 29.49 -58.87 12.83
N ASN A 938 29.68 -58.63 11.51
CA ASN A 938 30.89 -58.70 10.65
C ASN A 938 30.84 -57.78 9.39
N LYS A 939 32.01 -57.20 8.99
CA LYS A 939 32.49 -56.76 7.64
C LYS A 939 31.58 -55.89 6.70
N GLY A 940 32.06 -54.82 6.02
CA GLY A 940 33.27 -53.99 6.20
C GLY A 940 34.01 -53.53 4.92
N PHE A 941 34.63 -52.33 4.99
CA PHE A 941 35.70 -51.76 4.12
C PHE A 941 35.31 -51.40 2.65
N SER A 942 35.82 -50.33 1.99
CA SER A 942 36.85 -49.28 2.24
C SER A 942 36.66 -48.14 1.19
N ARG A 943 37.28 -46.93 1.17
CA ARG A 943 38.31 -46.22 1.97
C ARG A 943 38.22 -44.68 1.74
N GLY A 944 39.10 -43.89 2.37
CA GLY A 944 39.53 -42.51 2.00
C GLY A 944 41.03 -42.34 2.33
N PRO A 945 41.58 -41.14 2.65
CA PRO A 945 41.05 -39.76 2.55
C PRO A 945 42.11 -38.74 2.00
N GLY A 946 41.87 -37.42 2.07
CA GLY A 946 42.96 -36.41 2.10
C GLY A 946 42.72 -35.06 1.40
N ALA A 947 43.08 -33.96 2.08
CA ALA A 947 43.13 -32.57 1.61
C ALA A 947 44.19 -31.81 2.47
N PRO A 948 44.39 -30.47 2.40
CA PRO A 948 44.27 -29.50 1.29
C PRO A 948 45.59 -28.70 1.05
N ALA A 949 45.70 -27.90 -0.03
CA ALA A 949 46.56 -26.70 -0.09
C ALA A 949 46.32 -25.83 -1.35
N SER A 950 46.56 -24.52 -1.22
CA SER A 950 46.90 -23.57 -2.31
C SER A 950 48.28 -22.97 -1.97
N PRO A 951 49.10 -22.47 -2.93
CA PRO A 951 48.93 -21.07 -3.34
C PRO A 951 49.46 -20.66 -4.76
N SER A 952 49.09 -19.43 -5.15
CA SER A 952 49.85 -18.42 -5.93
C SER A 952 50.73 -18.77 -7.17
N VAL A 953 50.30 -18.24 -8.32
CA VAL A 953 51.05 -17.35 -9.26
C VAL A 953 52.43 -17.79 -9.80
N SER A 954 52.51 -18.01 -11.13
CA SER A 954 53.61 -17.49 -11.98
C SER A 954 53.24 -17.48 -13.48
N GLN A 955 53.88 -16.56 -14.21
CA GLN A 955 53.80 -16.26 -15.66
C GLN A 955 55.07 -16.83 -16.36
N PRO A 956 55.41 -16.54 -17.65
CA PRO A 956 54.62 -16.15 -18.84
C PRO A 956 55.00 -16.92 -20.14
N GLN A 957 54.29 -16.67 -21.26
CA GLN A 957 54.75 -16.55 -22.67
C GLN A 957 53.52 -16.51 -23.60
N GLY A 958 53.46 -15.78 -24.72
CA GLY A 958 54.38 -14.77 -25.27
C GLY A 958 54.42 -14.80 -26.81
N LEU A 959 53.99 -13.74 -27.50
CA LEU A 959 54.25 -13.50 -28.94
C LEU A 959 53.96 -12.04 -29.33
N ASP A 960 54.79 -11.46 -30.20
CA ASP A 960 54.79 -10.04 -30.57
C ASP A 960 53.96 -9.70 -31.82
N SER A 961 53.41 -8.48 -31.88
CA SER A 961 53.80 -7.48 -32.91
C SER A 961 53.11 -6.12 -32.73
N THR A 962 53.80 -5.06 -33.15
CA THR A 962 53.37 -3.65 -33.18
C THR A 962 53.98 -3.00 -34.44
N PRO A 963 53.97 -1.67 -34.70
CA PRO A 963 53.15 -0.56 -34.15
C PRO A 963 52.55 0.36 -35.25
N LYS A 964 51.65 1.29 -34.88
CA LYS A 964 51.93 2.77 -34.90
C LYS A 964 50.69 3.62 -34.56
N PRO A 965 50.88 4.84 -34.00
CA PRO A 965 49.80 5.75 -33.64
C PRO A 965 49.59 6.87 -34.69
N HIS A 966 48.44 7.54 -34.56
CA HIS A 966 48.29 8.98 -34.81
C HIS A 966 47.24 9.57 -33.87
#